data_AF-A0A7L1CMD5-F1
#
_entry.id   AF-A0A7L1CMD5-F1
#
_cell.length_a   1.000
_cell.length_b   1.000
_cell.length_c   1.000
_cell.angle_alpha   90.00
_cell.angle_beta   90.00
_cell.angle_gamma   90.00
#
_symmetry.space_group_name_H-M   'P 1'
#
loop_
_entity.id
_entity.type
_entity.pdbx_description
1 polymer ?
#
loop_
_entity_poly.entity_id
_entity_poly.type
_entity_poly.pdbx_seq_one_letter_code
_entity_poly.pdbx_strand_id
1 'polypeptide(L)'
;MKRAGTLRQVSDLSDFSRGHWLRELLCRGEEPSHVQPSPDGQHVLVLQKKGPPSLPRVVAFQRHSIAGADLERSWQPPQPALVGLHFLQSPVVLGPWVLAMVWEHGRTEVWHFVVSVGWQLLQTLELCQGARARIVSVCSQGASLVWCEERPPLGAHLDISKCAFRFCVCARALEVGEQGVRLGTVRIVLHNSPEYQVLASPQHVFLVPAAAGFATTSKFLLIWHPETAKLTITAPSAGFIHSKVLHSSSESDFRKLLLGSVGLLSGFAPLDIHTSAMSNGGGLLLVSTKGAVNVVEPDGTHRHIFDLERGSLAQGSPVRLKTFGSVLACVVAGVLYLVDQNSGRLIGKEVLSMKEVHFLEPSGEEDDIQLLTQAGVFSFSFSKPEDSSRPEPCLVEMVFEEACRYYQRRSLSSSKLTVEKLKKGGTFQAPLALAAILEHSLHQKQKPARSLQDTYAKLLSTMSLELQSYMSLELLKTCVVCAPESEVESYCNELVEQEVSRILHSDMDKDNLAYLNSVFDSFPKAAWKATRSCLQLQQNGDGLLVARATPEVWKKVLGGPQLEEGGQNGMVPLFELICASFLRFKPKWLPSFVELTQQYVSMSWAYSSKEGPEGRVPLYKRALGVLARKNKHSEGDDEMELELLLCSKRPKAVLQALHLLIHLKRWQRVVEVAEKFSKLSPLLNKEIFTTLLAEFAQHRELDPYLDRLWPLCPAELTASDILTMVLQHLPCSQEDPVPFSSEGNQLTVGLLKPLLQRAVQRPSVQDEMYSDALQSPTFPPPTPPREH
;
A
#
# COMPACT_ATOMS: atom_id res chain seq x y z
N MET A 1 34.94 -8.21 -8.86
CA MET A 1 36.32 -8.25 -8.29
C MET A 1 36.19 -8.35 -6.78
N LYS A 2 36.98 -9.20 -6.10
CA LYS A 2 37.05 -9.20 -4.63
C LYS A 2 37.64 -7.85 -4.22
N ARG A 3 36.91 -7.02 -3.47
CA ARG A 3 37.48 -5.79 -2.89
C ARG A 3 38.49 -6.25 -1.83
N ALA A 4 39.78 -6.08 -2.09
CA ALA A 4 40.81 -6.37 -1.10
C ALA A 4 40.77 -5.27 -0.03
N GLY A 5 40.12 -5.52 1.10
CA GLY A 5 40.26 -4.64 2.26
C GLY A 5 41.51 -5.01 3.04
N THR A 6 42.07 -4.04 3.76
CA THR A 6 43.25 -4.27 4.62
C THR A 6 42.86 -3.99 6.05
N LEU A 7 43.05 -4.97 6.93
CA LEU A 7 42.92 -4.75 8.37
C LEU A 7 44.17 -4.02 8.87
N ARG A 8 44.01 -2.80 9.39
CA ARG A 8 45.10 -1.98 9.92
C ARG A 8 44.90 -1.77 11.41
N GLN A 9 45.97 -1.94 12.19
CA GLN A 9 45.94 -1.58 13.61
C GLN A 9 45.97 -0.05 13.74
N VAL A 10 44.97 0.51 14.42
CA VAL A 10 44.83 1.95 14.66
C VAL A 10 45.33 2.34 16.04
N SER A 11 45.16 1.46 17.03
CA SER A 11 45.66 1.65 18.39
C SER A 11 46.07 0.31 19.01
N ASP A 12 47.06 0.32 19.90
CA ASP A 12 47.45 -0.80 20.77
C ASP A 12 46.80 -0.73 22.17
N LEU A 13 45.75 0.09 22.32
CA LEU A 13 45.07 0.44 23.57
C LEU A 13 45.80 1.48 24.45
N SER A 14 46.95 2.03 24.04
CA SER A 14 47.60 3.09 24.79
C SER A 14 46.81 4.41 24.79
N ASP A 15 45.88 4.58 23.85
CA ASP A 15 44.97 5.72 23.75
C ASP A 15 43.88 5.71 24.84
N PHE A 16 43.68 4.58 25.53
CA PHE A 16 42.71 4.47 26.61
C PHE A 16 43.31 4.79 27.98
N SER A 17 42.53 5.47 28.84
CA SER A 17 42.81 5.56 30.27
C SER A 17 42.97 4.16 30.84
N ARG A 18 44.07 3.90 31.56
CA ARG A 18 44.38 2.55 32.11
C ARG A 18 44.39 1.44 31.02
N GLY A 19 44.87 1.73 29.80
CA GLY A 19 44.89 0.78 28.69
C GLY A 19 45.52 -0.59 28.97
N HIS A 20 46.52 -0.66 29.86
CA HIS A 20 47.09 -1.94 30.34
C HIS A 20 46.05 -2.80 31.06
N TRP A 21 45.16 -2.18 31.82
CA TRP A 21 44.09 -2.85 32.55
C TRP A 21 42.94 -3.25 31.63
N LEU A 22 42.60 -2.41 30.65
CA LEU A 22 41.68 -2.79 29.57
C LEU A 22 42.17 -4.04 28.84
N ARG A 23 43.46 -4.08 28.49
CA ARG A 23 44.09 -5.25 27.88
C ARG A 23 43.98 -6.48 28.78
N GLU A 24 44.24 -6.33 30.08
CA GLU A 24 44.12 -7.44 31.04
C GLU A 24 42.69 -7.97 31.14
N LEU A 25 41.69 -7.10 31.16
CA LEU A 25 40.28 -7.49 31.19
C LEU A 25 39.85 -8.21 29.90
N LEU A 26 40.40 -7.83 28.75
CA LEU A 26 40.16 -8.51 27.47
C LEU A 26 40.95 -9.82 27.31
N CYS A 27 42.12 -9.96 27.95
CA CYS A 27 43.01 -11.12 27.81
C CYS A 27 42.67 -12.29 28.75
N ARG A 28 42.00 -12.05 29.89
CA ARG A 28 41.96 -12.99 31.02
C ARG A 28 41.17 -14.30 30.79
N GLY A 29 40.72 -14.62 29.58
CA GLY A 29 40.12 -15.93 29.24
C GLY A 29 38.84 -16.29 30.01
N GLU A 30 38.38 -15.38 30.88
CA GLU A 30 37.11 -15.41 31.59
C GLU A 30 36.31 -14.24 31.02
N GLU A 31 35.46 -14.58 30.06
CA GLU A 31 34.65 -13.74 29.18
C GLU A 31 34.27 -12.36 29.78
N PRO A 32 34.72 -11.22 29.19
CA PRO A 32 34.00 -9.97 29.35
C PRO A 32 32.61 -10.16 28.78
N SER A 33 31.63 -10.31 29.66
CA SER A 33 30.25 -10.67 29.30
C SER A 33 29.57 -9.66 28.37
N HIS A 34 30.02 -8.40 28.38
CA HIS A 34 29.52 -7.35 27.52
C HIS A 34 30.56 -6.23 27.36
N VAL A 35 30.77 -5.77 26.13
CA VAL A 35 31.58 -4.59 25.81
C VAL A 35 30.72 -3.66 24.96
N GLN A 36 30.63 -2.39 25.37
CA GLN A 36 29.75 -1.42 24.71
C GLN A 36 30.45 -0.06 24.59
N PRO A 37 30.62 0.48 23.37
CA PRO A 37 31.11 1.83 23.19
C PRO A 37 30.03 2.86 23.54
N SER A 38 30.45 4.06 23.97
CA SER A 38 29.55 5.21 24.07
C SER A 38 29.17 5.73 22.68
N PRO A 39 28.03 6.45 22.56
CA PRO A 39 27.57 6.97 21.27
C PRO A 39 28.54 7.96 20.60
N ASP A 40 29.41 8.62 21.36
CA ASP A 40 30.44 9.53 20.86
C ASP A 40 31.79 8.83 20.56
N GLY A 41 31.89 7.53 20.79
CA GLY A 41 33.10 6.73 20.61
C GLY A 41 34.25 7.07 21.57
N GLN A 42 34.03 7.92 22.57
CA GLN A 42 35.06 8.36 23.52
C GLN A 42 35.19 7.43 24.73
N HIS A 43 34.20 6.59 25.01
CA HIS A 43 34.20 5.68 26.14
C HIS A 43 33.93 4.24 25.71
N VAL A 44 34.54 3.29 26.41
CA VAL A 44 34.27 1.86 26.27
C VAL A 44 33.90 1.30 27.62
N LEU A 45 32.68 0.77 27.75
CA LEU A 45 32.21 0.08 28.94
C LEU A 45 32.52 -1.41 28.84
N VAL A 46 33.10 -1.96 29.90
CA VAL A 46 33.37 -3.40 30.02
C VAL A 46 32.64 -3.93 31.25
N LEU A 47 31.77 -4.93 31.04
CA LEU A 47 31.08 -5.65 32.09
C LEU A 47 31.74 -7.01 32.33
N GLN A 48 32.27 -7.19 33.53
CA GLN A 48 32.83 -8.44 34.01
C GLN A 48 31.83 -9.12 34.95
N LYS A 49 31.24 -10.25 34.54
CA LYS A 49 30.28 -11.02 35.35
C LYS A 49 30.94 -12.08 36.24
N LYS A 50 32.11 -12.60 35.86
CA LYS A 50 32.85 -13.64 36.60
C LYS A 50 34.36 -13.41 36.48
N GLY A 51 35.09 -13.66 37.57
CA GLY A 51 36.56 -13.72 37.62
C GLY A 51 37.17 -13.03 38.85
N PRO A 52 38.46 -13.26 39.17
CA PRO A 52 39.13 -12.63 40.30
C PRO A 52 39.60 -11.19 40.00
N PRO A 53 39.45 -10.22 40.93
CA PRO A 53 38.80 -10.30 42.24
C PRO A 53 37.30 -10.61 42.16
N SER A 54 36.83 -11.38 43.15
CA SER A 54 35.56 -12.13 43.28
C SER A 54 34.23 -11.36 43.09
N LEU A 55 34.26 -10.12 42.61
CA LEU A 55 33.10 -9.23 42.52
C LEU A 55 32.80 -8.87 41.06
N PRO A 56 31.56 -9.09 40.57
CA PRO A 56 31.14 -8.55 39.29
C PRO A 56 31.23 -7.02 39.28
N ARG A 57 31.61 -6.46 38.12
CA ARG A 57 31.84 -5.01 37.98
C ARG A 57 31.62 -4.49 36.56
N VAL A 58 31.32 -3.19 36.49
CA VAL A 58 31.34 -2.37 35.28
C VAL A 58 32.48 -1.37 35.40
N VAL A 59 33.27 -1.27 34.33
CA VAL A 59 34.36 -0.30 34.21
C VAL A 59 34.21 0.49 32.92
N ALA A 60 34.30 1.82 32.99
CA ALA A 60 34.42 2.68 31.82
C ALA A 60 35.88 3.06 31.55
N PHE A 61 36.31 2.89 30.31
CA PHE A 61 37.61 3.31 29.80
C PHE A 61 37.42 4.50 28.87
N GLN A 62 38.22 5.55 29.04
CA GLN A 62 38.13 6.79 28.25
C GLN A 62 39.22 6.83 27.18
N ARG A 63 38.90 7.36 26.00
CA ARG A 63 39.84 7.58 24.90
C ARG A 63 40.43 8.99 25.01
N HIS A 64 41.75 9.10 25.13
CA HIS A 64 42.51 10.34 25.39
C HIS A 64 42.29 10.95 26.80
N SER A 65 43.31 11.63 27.33
CA SER A 65 43.39 12.08 28.72
C SER A 65 42.52 13.32 29.00
N ILE A 66 41.21 13.17 28.98
CA ILE A 66 40.30 14.14 29.62
C ILE A 66 40.37 13.90 31.13
N ALA A 67 40.61 14.94 31.92
CA ALA A 67 40.73 14.81 33.38
C ALA A 67 39.34 14.58 34.01
N GLY A 68 39.14 13.46 34.70
CA GLY A 68 37.89 13.17 35.42
C GLY A 68 37.92 11.82 36.14
N ALA A 69 36.96 11.59 37.04
CA ALA A 69 36.79 10.30 37.71
C ALA A 69 36.32 9.20 36.74
N ASP A 70 36.99 8.04 36.78
CA ASP A 70 36.59 6.83 36.08
C ASP A 70 35.31 6.23 36.70
N LEU A 71 34.47 5.59 35.87
CA LEU A 71 33.35 4.78 36.37
C LEU A 71 33.86 3.38 36.66
N GLU A 72 34.00 3.03 37.94
CA GLU A 72 34.23 1.67 38.41
C GLU A 72 33.15 1.30 39.43
N ARG A 73 32.25 0.39 39.05
CA ARG A 73 31.13 -0.05 39.89
C ARG A 73 31.21 -1.56 40.11
N SER A 74 31.55 -1.98 41.32
CA SER A 74 31.53 -3.39 41.75
C SER A 74 30.39 -3.67 42.72
N TRP A 75 29.86 -4.90 42.71
CA TRP A 75 28.82 -5.34 43.64
C TRP A 75 29.07 -6.75 44.17
N GLN A 76 28.50 -7.07 45.34
CA GLN A 76 28.65 -8.37 45.99
C GLN A 76 27.41 -9.25 45.77
N PRO A 77 27.55 -10.50 45.30
CA PRO A 77 26.48 -11.50 45.42
C PRO A 77 26.10 -11.65 46.92
N PRO A 78 24.82 -11.74 47.28
CA PRO A 78 23.68 -12.13 46.45
C PRO A 78 22.92 -10.96 45.80
N GLN A 79 23.53 -9.78 45.59
CA GLN A 79 22.85 -8.68 44.91
C GLN A 79 22.30 -9.11 43.53
N PRO A 80 21.12 -8.60 43.12
CA PRO A 80 20.45 -9.02 41.90
C PRO A 80 21.33 -8.76 40.67
N ALA A 81 21.21 -9.59 39.64
CA ALA A 81 22.09 -9.48 38.48
C ALA A 81 21.87 -8.15 37.72
N LEU A 82 22.92 -7.64 37.08
CA LEU A 82 22.80 -6.55 36.13
C LEU A 82 22.20 -7.10 34.83
N VAL A 83 21.07 -6.54 34.39
CA VAL A 83 20.31 -7.03 33.24
C VAL A 83 20.65 -6.26 31.97
N GLY A 84 20.86 -4.95 32.07
CA GLY A 84 21.15 -4.13 30.90
C GLY A 84 22.01 -2.90 31.21
N LEU A 85 22.80 -2.53 30.19
CA LEU A 85 23.59 -1.31 30.11
C LEU A 85 23.15 -0.57 28.85
N HIS A 86 22.56 0.61 28.99
CA HIS A 86 21.99 1.33 27.86
C HIS A 86 22.36 2.81 27.87
N PHE A 87 22.87 3.29 26.75
CA PHE A 87 23.02 4.72 26.52
C PHE A 87 21.69 5.29 26.02
N LEU A 88 21.22 6.34 26.68
CA LEU A 88 19.98 7.04 26.37
C LEU A 88 20.32 8.44 25.87
N GLN A 89 19.73 8.85 24.76
CA GLN A 89 19.91 10.17 24.16
C GLN A 89 18.62 11.00 24.30
N SER A 90 18.75 12.25 24.72
CA SER A 90 17.62 13.18 24.77
C SER A 90 17.32 13.72 23.37
N PRO A 91 16.05 13.69 22.91
CA PRO A 91 15.67 14.22 21.59
C PRO A 91 15.72 15.76 21.52
N VAL A 92 15.84 16.46 22.66
CA VAL A 92 15.68 17.92 22.75
C VAL A 92 17.00 18.68 22.63
N VAL A 93 18.14 18.03 22.86
CA VAL A 93 19.47 18.67 22.84
C VAL A 93 20.47 17.77 22.13
N LEU A 94 21.09 18.27 21.06
CA LEU A 94 22.34 17.73 20.52
C LEU A 94 23.42 17.84 21.60
N GLY A 95 23.68 16.78 22.38
CA GLY A 95 24.79 16.85 23.33
C GLY A 95 24.83 15.80 24.45
N PRO A 96 23.89 15.72 25.39
CA PRO A 96 24.08 14.85 26.55
C PRO A 96 23.36 13.50 26.40
N TRP A 97 24.16 12.43 26.28
CA TRP A 97 23.71 11.07 26.53
C TRP A 97 23.90 10.70 28.01
N VAL A 98 23.09 9.77 28.52
CA VAL A 98 23.24 9.21 29.88
C VAL A 98 23.35 7.69 29.81
N LEU A 99 24.05 7.09 30.78
CA LEU A 99 24.16 5.65 30.93
C LEU A 99 23.16 5.16 31.98
N ALA A 100 22.22 4.30 31.57
CA ALA A 100 21.32 3.59 32.47
C ALA A 100 21.87 2.18 32.77
N MET A 101 22.09 1.90 34.06
CA MET A 101 22.43 0.57 34.57
C MET A 101 21.20 -0.04 35.23
N VAL A 102 20.62 -1.05 34.59
CA VAL A 102 19.34 -1.66 35.00
C VAL A 102 19.60 -3.00 35.69
N TRP A 103 19.11 -3.11 36.92
CA TRP A 103 19.25 -4.29 37.77
C TRP A 103 18.00 -5.17 37.69
N GLU A 104 18.18 -6.46 37.99
CA GLU A 104 17.13 -7.49 37.92
C GLU A 104 15.92 -7.19 38.82
N HIS A 105 16.09 -6.45 39.91
CA HIS A 105 14.99 -6.08 40.82
C HIS A 105 14.24 -4.79 40.42
N GLY A 106 14.58 -4.18 39.28
CA GLY A 106 13.94 -2.96 38.80
C GLY A 106 14.67 -1.66 39.16
N ARG A 107 15.60 -1.70 40.11
CA ARG A 107 16.48 -0.56 40.38
C ARG A 107 17.27 -0.20 39.13
N THR A 108 17.36 1.09 38.84
CA THR A 108 18.08 1.64 37.71
C THR A 108 18.93 2.81 38.18
N GLU A 109 20.24 2.71 37.99
CA GLU A 109 21.17 3.81 38.27
C GLU A 109 21.42 4.58 36.97
N VAL A 110 21.18 5.89 36.96
CA VAL A 110 21.42 6.75 35.79
C VAL A 110 22.67 7.59 36.03
N TRP A 111 23.63 7.45 35.13
CA TRP A 111 24.95 8.08 35.18
C TRP A 111 25.12 9.03 34.01
N HIS A 112 25.82 10.14 34.25
CA HIS A 112 26.23 11.06 33.20
C HIS A 112 27.72 11.34 33.31
N PHE A 113 28.29 11.77 32.19
CA PHE A 113 29.70 12.14 32.12
C PHE A 113 29.83 13.66 32.01
N VAL A 114 30.59 14.26 32.92
CA VAL A 114 30.90 15.69 32.91
C VAL A 114 32.41 15.85 32.69
N VAL A 115 32.81 16.53 31.62
CA VAL A 115 34.22 16.66 31.20
C VAL A 115 35.15 17.13 32.32
N SER A 116 34.69 18.01 33.23
CA SER A 116 35.52 18.55 34.33
C SER A 116 35.58 17.68 35.58
N VAL A 117 34.66 16.72 35.75
CA VAL A 117 34.53 15.94 37.00
C VAL A 117 34.62 14.43 36.76
N GLY A 118 34.26 13.95 35.58
CA GLY A 118 34.16 12.56 35.20
C GLY A 118 32.73 12.01 35.33
N TRP A 119 32.63 10.71 35.60
CA TRP A 119 31.36 10.02 35.74
C TRP A 119 30.68 10.32 37.07
N GLN A 120 29.40 10.68 37.02
CA GLN A 120 28.59 11.00 38.19
C GLN A 120 27.22 10.33 38.12
N LEU A 121 26.82 9.73 39.24
CA LEU A 121 25.47 9.21 39.43
C LEU A 121 24.50 10.39 39.53
N LEU A 122 23.62 10.53 38.54
CA LEU A 122 22.54 11.52 38.57
C LEU A 122 21.46 11.12 39.57
N GLN A 123 20.96 9.89 39.43
CA GLN A 123 19.79 9.45 40.16
C GLN A 123 19.70 7.92 40.19
N THR A 124 19.11 7.40 41.26
CA THR A 124 18.64 6.00 41.33
C THR A 124 17.12 5.99 41.24
N LEU A 125 16.60 5.09 40.43
CA LEU A 125 15.21 5.02 40.00
C LEU A 125 14.67 3.59 40.14
N GLU A 126 13.36 3.43 40.29
CA GLU A 126 12.69 2.12 40.30
C GLU A 126 11.78 2.00 39.09
N LEU A 127 12.08 1.04 38.19
CA LEU A 127 11.30 0.79 36.98
C LEU A 127 10.04 -0.02 37.27
N CYS A 128 10.17 -1.05 38.11
CA CYS A 128 9.10 -1.97 38.46
C CYS A 128 8.26 -1.39 39.61
N GLN A 129 6.93 -1.58 39.54
CA GLN A 129 6.02 -1.19 40.64
C GLN A 129 5.85 -2.28 41.70
N GLY A 130 6.16 -3.55 41.36
CA GLY A 130 6.01 -4.68 42.27
C GLY A 130 7.32 -5.02 42.99
N ALA A 131 7.30 -5.10 44.32
CA ALA A 131 8.47 -5.44 45.14
C ALA A 131 9.07 -6.84 44.89
N ARG A 132 8.39 -7.68 44.09
CA ARG A 132 8.83 -9.02 43.70
C ARG A 132 8.94 -9.19 42.18
N ALA A 133 8.76 -8.11 41.42
CA ALA A 133 8.91 -8.13 39.98
C ALA A 133 10.38 -8.26 39.61
N ARG A 134 10.66 -8.97 38.52
CA ARG A 134 12.02 -9.29 38.09
C ARG A 134 12.23 -8.96 36.62
N ILE A 135 13.14 -8.07 36.31
CA ILE A 135 13.48 -7.74 34.93
C ILE A 135 14.37 -8.84 34.37
N VAL A 136 13.99 -9.42 33.23
CA VAL A 136 14.74 -10.49 32.55
C VAL A 136 15.42 -10.02 31.26
N SER A 137 14.87 -9.01 30.60
CA SER A 137 15.46 -8.38 29.42
C SER A 137 15.07 -6.91 29.37
N VAL A 138 15.95 -6.04 28.90
CA VAL A 138 15.70 -4.60 28.76
C VAL A 138 16.40 -4.07 27.51
N CYS A 139 15.79 -3.08 26.86
CA CYS A 139 16.35 -2.34 25.75
C CYS A 139 15.96 -0.86 25.81
N SER A 140 16.74 -0.01 25.15
CA SER A 140 16.48 1.42 25.00
C SER A 140 15.88 1.72 23.64
N GLN A 141 14.74 2.41 23.62
CA GLN A 141 14.11 2.96 22.42
C GLN A 141 14.09 4.49 22.54
N GLY A 142 15.09 5.15 21.95
CA GLY A 142 15.29 6.59 22.14
C GLY A 142 15.44 6.95 23.63
N ALA A 143 14.56 7.82 24.12
CA ALA A 143 14.50 8.21 25.54
C ALA A 143 13.62 7.30 26.41
N SER A 144 13.14 6.16 25.91
CA SER A 144 12.32 5.21 26.67
C SER A 144 13.06 3.91 26.95
N LEU A 145 12.80 3.32 28.12
CA LEU A 145 13.20 1.95 28.43
C LEU A 145 12.02 1.02 28.22
N VAL A 146 12.29 -0.11 27.57
CA VAL A 146 11.33 -1.19 27.34
C VAL A 146 11.91 -2.46 27.92
N TRP A 147 11.14 -3.19 28.71
CA TRP A 147 11.64 -4.38 29.40
C TRP A 147 10.60 -5.49 29.47
N CYS A 148 11.11 -6.72 29.60
CA CYS A 148 10.34 -7.89 29.96
C CYS A 148 10.48 -8.13 31.46
N GLU A 149 9.35 -8.18 32.17
CA GLU A 149 9.24 -8.30 33.62
C GLU A 149 8.52 -9.62 33.97
N GLU A 150 9.14 -10.44 34.80
CA GLU A 150 8.50 -11.58 35.45
C GLU A 150 7.69 -11.10 36.67
N ARG A 151 6.42 -11.50 36.75
CA ARG A 151 5.55 -11.26 37.91
C ARG A 151 5.30 -12.56 38.66
N PRO A 152 5.49 -12.60 40.00
CA PRO A 152 5.19 -13.80 40.77
C PRO A 152 3.68 -14.10 40.79
N PRO A 153 3.28 -15.39 40.83
CA PRO A 153 1.87 -15.77 40.88
C PRO A 153 1.21 -15.33 42.20
N LEU A 154 0.00 -14.78 42.10
CA LEU A 154 -0.90 -14.52 43.23
C LEU A 154 -1.57 -15.84 43.66
N GLY A 155 -0.83 -16.79 44.24
CA GLY A 155 -1.40 -18.03 44.81
C GLY A 155 -0.50 -19.26 44.83
N ALA A 156 -0.68 -20.12 45.85
CA ALA A 156 0.23 -21.21 46.24
C ALA A 156 0.07 -22.56 45.50
N HIS A 157 -0.64 -22.63 44.37
CA HIS A 157 -0.75 -23.86 43.58
C HIS A 157 -0.33 -23.61 42.13
N LEU A 158 0.87 -24.10 41.78
CA LEU A 158 1.49 -23.91 40.47
C LEU A 158 1.25 -25.11 39.57
N ASP A 159 0.47 -24.87 38.52
CA ASP A 159 0.39 -25.74 37.35
C ASP A 159 1.50 -25.30 36.35
N ILE A 160 2.20 -26.25 35.72
CA ILE A 160 3.39 -25.97 34.88
C ILE A 160 3.04 -25.02 33.71
N SER A 161 1.80 -25.08 33.22
CA SER A 161 1.26 -24.19 32.19
C SER A 161 1.09 -22.73 32.63
N LYS A 162 0.83 -22.48 33.92
CA LYS A 162 0.72 -21.13 34.50
C LYS A 162 2.08 -20.48 34.72
N CYS A 163 3.15 -21.29 34.81
CA CYS A 163 4.51 -20.78 34.93
C CYS A 163 5.01 -20.09 33.67
N ALA A 164 4.54 -20.47 32.49
CA ALA A 164 5.02 -19.96 31.20
C ALA A 164 4.61 -18.52 30.91
N PHE A 165 3.40 -18.14 31.34
CA PHE A 165 2.71 -16.91 30.95
C PHE A 165 2.65 -15.91 32.10
N ARG A 166 3.77 -15.74 32.79
CA ARG A 166 3.91 -14.88 33.98
C ARG A 166 4.64 -13.56 33.69
N PHE A 167 5.02 -13.34 32.44
CA PHE A 167 5.80 -12.18 32.04
C PHE A 167 4.91 -11.07 31.50
N CYS A 168 5.36 -9.84 31.64
CA CYS A 168 4.78 -8.66 31.01
C CYS A 168 5.85 -7.92 30.22
N VAL A 169 5.46 -7.32 29.10
CA VAL A 169 6.31 -6.34 28.40
C VAL A 169 5.85 -4.95 28.82
N CYS A 170 6.76 -4.17 29.38
CA CYS A 170 6.51 -2.86 29.94
C CYS A 170 7.40 -1.81 29.27
N ALA A 171 6.92 -0.57 29.19
CA ALA A 171 7.66 0.55 28.65
C ALA A 171 7.48 1.79 29.53
N ARG A 172 8.52 2.61 29.63
CA ARG A 172 8.51 3.86 30.40
C ARG A 172 9.44 4.88 29.79
N ALA A 173 8.92 6.09 29.58
CA ALA A 173 9.72 7.23 29.15
C ALA A 173 10.64 7.72 30.27
N LEU A 174 11.85 8.12 29.90
CA LEU A 174 12.88 8.63 30.78
C LEU A 174 13.31 10.02 30.28
N GLU A 175 12.74 11.06 30.87
CA GLU A 175 13.02 12.45 30.50
C GLU A 175 14.24 12.94 31.28
N VAL A 176 15.35 13.15 30.57
CA VAL A 176 16.58 13.69 31.15
C VAL A 176 16.56 15.21 31.02
N GLY A 177 16.43 15.92 32.14
CA GLY A 177 16.49 17.38 32.20
C GLY A 177 17.75 17.87 32.93
N GLU A 178 17.93 19.20 32.99
CA GLU A 178 19.10 19.83 33.64
C GLU A 178 19.16 19.56 35.17
N GLN A 179 18.02 19.31 35.81
CA GLN A 179 17.90 19.10 37.26
C GLN A 179 17.77 17.62 37.68
N GLY A 180 17.93 16.67 36.74
CA GLY A 180 17.81 15.24 37.02
C GLY A 180 16.88 14.51 36.05
N VAL A 181 16.48 13.29 36.41
CA VAL A 181 15.74 12.38 35.53
C VAL A 181 14.30 12.24 36.00
N ARG A 182 13.34 12.49 35.11
CA ARG A 182 11.91 12.29 35.36
C ARG A 182 11.44 11.00 34.69
N LEU A 183 10.76 10.16 35.45
CA LEU A 183 10.15 8.95 34.96
C LEU A 183 8.70 9.19 34.55
N GLY A 184 8.35 8.84 33.31
CA GLY A 184 6.96 8.82 32.84
C GLY A 184 6.12 7.76 33.53
N THR A 185 4.86 7.60 33.09
CA THR A 185 3.98 6.52 33.57
C THR A 185 4.43 5.17 32.99
N VAL A 186 4.30 4.10 33.79
CA VAL A 186 4.58 2.73 33.31
C VAL A 186 3.43 2.31 32.40
N ARG A 187 3.75 1.95 31.15
CA ARG A 187 2.81 1.37 30.19
C ARG A 187 3.04 -0.14 30.10
N ILE A 188 2.04 -0.93 30.45
CA ILE A 188 2.07 -2.38 30.19
C ILE A 188 1.61 -2.59 28.75
N VAL A 189 2.54 -2.97 27.88
CA VAL A 189 2.30 -3.21 26.44
C VAL A 189 1.61 -4.56 26.24
N LEU A 190 2.05 -5.58 26.97
CA LEU A 190 1.56 -6.94 26.84
C LEU A 190 1.60 -7.65 28.20
N HIS A 191 0.51 -8.30 28.58
CA HIS A 191 0.44 -9.11 29.80
C HIS A 191 0.24 -10.59 29.51
N ASN A 192 0.48 -11.42 30.53
CA ASN A 192 0.41 -12.90 30.45
C ASN A 192 1.26 -13.46 29.29
N SER A 193 2.42 -12.84 29.05
CA SER A 193 3.34 -13.19 27.97
C SER A 193 4.35 -14.26 28.40
N PRO A 194 4.94 -15.00 27.45
CA PRO A 194 6.15 -15.78 27.68
C PRO A 194 7.36 -14.86 27.87
N GLU A 195 8.49 -15.48 28.24
CA GLU A 195 9.76 -14.78 28.33
C GLU A 195 10.22 -14.32 26.94
N TYR A 196 10.49 -13.02 26.82
CA TYR A 196 10.99 -12.38 25.61
C TYR A 196 12.32 -11.67 25.87
N GLN A 197 13.27 -11.87 24.96
CA GLN A 197 14.37 -10.94 24.76
C GLN A 197 13.83 -9.73 23.99
N VAL A 198 14.02 -8.54 24.55
CA VAL A 198 13.59 -7.28 23.94
C VAL A 198 14.78 -6.59 23.26
N LEU A 199 14.60 -6.20 22.01
CA LEU A 199 15.59 -5.50 21.20
C LEU A 199 14.91 -4.32 20.50
N ALA A 200 15.54 -3.15 20.47
CA ALA A 200 14.93 -1.95 19.93
C ALA A 200 15.75 -1.34 18.79
N SER A 201 15.06 -0.95 17.73
CA SER A 201 15.49 0.10 16.81
C SER A 201 14.94 1.44 17.28
N PRO A 202 15.33 2.58 16.66
CA PRO A 202 14.76 3.88 17.03
C PRO A 202 13.22 3.92 16.98
N GLN A 203 12.61 3.20 16.02
CA GLN A 203 11.17 3.25 15.77
C GLN A 203 10.39 2.00 16.22
N HIS A 204 11.06 0.87 16.44
CA HIS A 204 10.39 -0.42 16.65
C HIS A 204 11.04 -1.24 17.75
N VAL A 205 10.27 -2.11 18.40
CA VAL A 205 10.75 -3.04 19.42
C VAL A 205 10.41 -4.47 19.02
N PHE A 206 11.43 -5.31 18.90
CA PHE A 206 11.33 -6.73 18.60
C PHE A 206 11.31 -7.53 19.90
N LEU A 207 10.33 -8.44 20.02
CA LEU A 207 10.18 -9.36 21.14
C LEU A 207 10.52 -10.77 20.62
N VAL A 208 11.73 -11.21 20.90
CA VAL A 208 12.28 -12.50 20.45
C VAL A 208 12.06 -13.54 21.55
N PRO A 209 11.38 -14.67 21.29
CA PRO A 209 11.10 -15.65 22.34
C PRO A 209 12.40 -16.24 22.89
N ALA A 210 12.50 -16.37 24.21
CA ALA A 210 13.65 -17.00 24.84
C ALA A 210 13.74 -18.50 24.50
N ALA A 211 14.96 -19.04 24.39
CA ALA A 211 15.22 -20.43 24.00
C ALA A 211 14.60 -21.48 24.95
N ALA A 212 14.24 -21.10 26.18
CA ALA A 212 13.55 -21.95 27.16
C ALA A 212 12.01 -21.90 27.07
N GLY A 213 11.46 -21.24 26.05
CA GLY A 213 10.02 -21.04 25.87
C GLY A 213 9.24 -22.32 25.51
N PHE A 214 7.92 -22.27 25.69
CA PHE A 214 7.00 -23.35 25.29
C PHE A 214 7.01 -23.55 23.78
N ALA A 215 6.81 -24.80 23.33
CA ALA A 215 6.87 -25.19 21.91
C ALA A 215 5.91 -24.43 20.98
N THR A 216 4.84 -23.81 21.52
CA THR A 216 3.90 -22.98 20.76
C THR A 216 4.32 -21.52 20.65
N THR A 217 5.04 -21.00 21.64
CA THR A 217 5.48 -19.58 21.69
C THR A 217 6.84 -19.37 21.04
N SER A 218 7.62 -20.43 20.83
CA SER A 218 8.89 -20.38 20.13
C SER A 218 8.77 -20.33 18.62
N LYS A 219 7.55 -20.24 18.04
CA LYS A 219 7.29 -20.36 16.58
C LYS A 219 7.18 -19.03 15.83
N PHE A 220 7.11 -17.93 16.55
CA PHE A 220 6.92 -16.60 15.99
C PHE A 220 7.59 -15.58 16.92
N LEU A 221 7.77 -14.36 16.42
CA LEU A 221 8.22 -13.22 17.20
C LEU A 221 7.18 -12.11 17.10
N LEU A 222 7.23 -11.15 18.03
CA LEU A 222 6.35 -9.99 18.01
C LEU A 222 7.15 -8.73 17.69
N ILE A 223 6.55 -7.82 16.94
CA ILE A 223 7.09 -6.49 16.64
C ILE A 223 6.12 -5.46 17.19
N TRP A 224 6.58 -4.64 18.12
CA TRP A 224 5.82 -3.51 18.65
C TRP A 224 6.23 -2.23 17.92
N HIS A 225 5.23 -1.53 17.40
CA HIS A 225 5.34 -0.21 16.78
C HIS A 225 4.76 0.82 17.76
N PRO A 226 5.60 1.56 18.51
CA PRO A 226 5.12 2.41 19.60
C PRO A 226 4.35 3.63 19.11
N GLU A 227 4.74 4.21 17.98
CA GLU A 227 4.09 5.39 17.36
C GLU A 227 2.64 5.11 16.95
N THR A 228 2.40 3.97 16.30
CA THR A 228 1.05 3.54 15.88
C THR A 228 0.34 2.70 16.94
N ALA A 229 0.99 2.48 18.09
CA ALA A 229 0.55 1.58 19.14
C ALA A 229 0.14 0.19 18.60
N LYS A 230 0.86 -0.37 17.62
CA LYS A 230 0.50 -1.63 16.94
C LYS A 230 1.42 -2.77 17.36
N LEU A 231 0.88 -3.95 17.62
CA LEU A 231 1.62 -5.21 17.78
C LEU A 231 1.43 -6.08 16.54
N THR A 232 2.52 -6.50 15.94
CA THR A 232 2.57 -7.37 14.77
C THR A 232 3.12 -8.73 15.17
N ILE A 233 2.47 -9.80 14.71
CA ILE A 233 2.90 -11.19 14.84
C ILE A 233 3.53 -11.60 13.51
N THR A 234 4.80 -12.02 13.53
CA THR A 234 5.49 -12.53 12.35
C THR A 234 6.17 -13.85 12.67
N ALA A 235 6.14 -14.78 11.71
CA ALA A 235 6.95 -15.98 11.75
C ALA A 235 7.94 -15.91 10.59
N PRO A 236 9.26 -15.91 10.83
CA PRO A 236 10.28 -15.95 9.77
C PRO A 236 10.03 -16.94 8.62
N SER A 237 9.37 -18.08 8.87
CA SER A 237 9.02 -19.07 7.83
C SER A 237 7.83 -18.68 6.93
N ALA A 238 6.98 -17.74 7.37
CA ALA A 238 5.74 -17.36 6.69
C ALA A 238 5.57 -15.84 6.51
N GLY A 239 6.46 -15.03 7.08
CA GLY A 239 6.37 -13.58 7.12
C GLY A 239 5.27 -13.08 8.08
N PHE A 240 4.60 -12.01 7.67
CA PHE A 240 3.50 -11.39 8.40
C PHE A 240 2.32 -12.36 8.61
N ILE A 241 1.80 -12.42 9.85
CA ILE A 241 0.65 -13.27 10.19
C ILE A 241 -0.56 -12.40 10.53
N HIS A 242 -0.40 -11.50 11.49
CA HIS A 242 -1.49 -10.71 12.03
C HIS A 242 -0.96 -9.47 12.72
N SER A 243 -1.76 -8.41 12.79
CA SER A 243 -1.46 -7.25 13.61
C SER A 243 -2.66 -6.73 14.34
N LYS A 244 -2.43 -6.21 15.54
CA LYS A 244 -3.44 -5.65 16.43
C LYS A 244 -3.03 -4.27 16.91
N VAL A 245 -3.92 -3.29 16.77
CA VAL A 245 -3.76 -1.96 17.37
C VAL A 245 -4.09 -2.04 18.86
N LEU A 246 -3.22 -1.49 19.69
CA LEU A 246 -3.36 -1.40 21.14
C LEU A 246 -4.11 -0.11 21.47
N HIS A 247 -5.33 -0.23 21.98
CA HIS A 247 -6.07 0.92 22.49
C HIS A 247 -5.51 1.34 23.85
N SER A 248 -5.38 2.66 24.06
CA SER A 248 -4.76 3.26 25.25
C SER A 248 -5.46 2.92 26.57
N SER A 249 -6.71 2.46 26.54
CA SER A 249 -7.51 2.12 27.72
C SER A 249 -7.60 0.61 28.02
N SER A 250 -7.10 -0.26 27.15
CA SER A 250 -7.20 -1.71 27.32
C SER A 250 -5.82 -2.36 27.41
N GLU A 251 -5.51 -2.94 28.57
CA GLU A 251 -4.33 -3.80 28.69
C GLU A 251 -4.45 -4.96 27.69
N SER A 252 -3.38 -5.21 26.93
CA SER A 252 -3.40 -6.23 25.88
C SER A 252 -2.92 -7.58 26.41
N ASP A 253 -3.80 -8.57 26.37
CA ASP A 253 -3.51 -9.94 26.80
C ASP A 253 -2.87 -10.75 25.67
N PHE A 254 -1.77 -11.43 25.98
CA PHE A 254 -1.07 -12.29 25.01
C PHE A 254 -1.96 -13.43 24.49
N ARG A 255 -2.76 -14.07 25.34
CA ARG A 255 -3.64 -15.17 24.90
C ARG A 255 -4.75 -14.65 23.99
N LYS A 256 -5.32 -13.49 24.30
CA LYS A 256 -6.28 -12.81 23.41
C LYS A 256 -5.64 -12.38 22.09
N LEU A 257 -4.37 -11.96 22.10
CA LEU A 257 -3.62 -11.62 20.89
C LEU A 257 -3.49 -12.83 19.96
N LEU A 258 -3.23 -14.02 20.53
CA LEU A 258 -3.05 -15.24 19.73
C LEU A 258 -4.35 -15.90 19.27
N LEU A 259 -5.49 -15.65 19.91
CA LEU A 259 -6.74 -16.39 19.70
C LEU A 259 -7.15 -16.48 18.21
N GLY A 260 -6.94 -15.40 17.44
CA GLY A 260 -7.24 -15.34 16.00
C GLY A 260 -6.22 -16.02 15.08
N SER A 261 -5.06 -16.44 15.61
CA SER A 261 -3.93 -16.96 14.83
C SER A 261 -3.46 -18.35 15.28
N VAL A 262 -4.06 -18.93 16.33
CA VAL A 262 -3.63 -20.23 16.90
C VAL A 262 -3.60 -21.34 15.85
N GLY A 263 -4.62 -21.41 14.97
CA GLY A 263 -4.70 -22.41 13.91
C GLY A 263 -3.51 -22.33 12.94
N LEU A 264 -3.15 -21.13 12.48
CA LEU A 264 -2.01 -20.90 11.60
C LEU A 264 -0.69 -21.23 12.29
N LEU A 265 -0.52 -20.77 13.54
CA LEU A 265 0.70 -20.98 14.33
C LEU A 265 0.96 -22.45 14.66
N SER A 266 -0.07 -23.29 14.69
CA SER A 266 0.08 -24.73 14.97
C SER A 266 0.93 -25.46 13.92
N GLY A 267 0.87 -25.02 12.65
CA GLY A 267 1.58 -25.64 11.52
C GLY A 267 3.05 -25.25 11.39
N PHE A 268 3.53 -24.23 12.11
CA PHE A 268 4.91 -23.77 11.98
C PHE A 268 5.88 -24.56 12.86
N ALA A 269 7.12 -24.68 12.35
CA ALA A 269 8.25 -25.15 13.14
C ALA A 269 8.69 -24.07 14.14
N PRO A 270 9.26 -24.45 15.29
CA PRO A 270 9.94 -23.52 16.18
C PRO A 270 11.02 -22.71 15.44
N LEU A 271 11.18 -21.45 15.84
CA LEU A 271 12.23 -20.57 15.34
C LEU A 271 13.59 -21.11 15.78
N ASP A 272 14.45 -21.29 14.79
CA ASP A 272 15.85 -21.64 14.98
C ASP A 272 16.66 -20.34 15.11
N ILE A 273 16.83 -19.87 16.35
CA ILE A 273 17.57 -18.64 16.67
C ILE A 273 18.75 -19.01 17.56
N HIS A 274 19.95 -18.82 17.04
CA HIS A 274 21.21 -18.95 17.76
C HIS A 274 21.62 -17.61 18.37
N THR A 275 21.52 -16.53 17.61
CA THR A 275 21.77 -15.17 18.08
C THR A 275 20.96 -14.15 17.28
N SER A 276 20.76 -12.97 17.87
CA SER A 276 20.00 -11.87 17.28
C SER A 276 20.66 -10.52 17.56
N ALA A 277 20.64 -9.64 16.57
CA ALA A 277 21.19 -8.29 16.67
C ALA A 277 20.34 -7.28 15.88
N MET A 278 20.47 -6.00 16.20
CA MET A 278 19.79 -4.94 15.45
C MET A 278 20.60 -4.53 14.21
N SER A 279 19.89 -4.29 13.10
CA SER A 279 20.42 -3.61 11.92
C SER A 279 20.31 -2.09 12.10
N ASN A 280 21.26 -1.34 11.53
CA ASN A 280 21.22 0.13 11.47
C ASN A 280 19.99 0.62 10.69
N GLY A 281 19.48 -0.17 9.75
CA GLY A 281 18.25 0.11 9.01
C GLY A 281 16.96 -0.15 9.79
N GLY A 282 17.07 -0.59 11.06
CA GLY A 282 15.92 -0.79 11.94
C GLY A 282 15.30 -2.19 11.93
N GLY A 283 15.79 -3.09 11.08
CA GLY A 283 15.43 -4.52 11.06
C GLY A 283 16.15 -5.36 12.12
N LEU A 284 15.69 -6.59 12.33
CA LEU A 284 16.26 -7.58 13.24
C LEU A 284 17.07 -8.63 12.47
N LEU A 285 18.36 -8.72 12.74
CA LEU A 285 19.22 -9.79 12.23
C LEU A 285 19.06 -11.04 13.09
N LEU A 286 18.83 -12.17 12.44
CA LEU A 286 18.70 -13.50 13.05
C LEU A 286 19.73 -14.45 12.44
N VAL A 287 20.48 -15.15 13.28
CA VAL A 287 21.35 -16.25 12.86
C VAL A 287 20.77 -17.56 13.37
N SER A 288 20.59 -18.52 12.47
CA SER A 288 20.11 -19.85 12.82
C SER A 288 21.24 -20.74 13.35
N THR A 289 20.92 -21.82 14.07
CA THR A 289 21.92 -22.83 14.46
C THR A 289 22.56 -23.50 13.26
N LYS A 290 21.93 -23.45 12.08
CA LYS A 290 22.51 -23.92 10.81
C LYS A 290 23.47 -22.91 10.15
N GLY A 291 23.61 -21.72 10.71
CA GLY A 291 24.49 -20.67 10.18
C GLY A 291 23.84 -19.76 9.13
N ALA A 292 22.52 -19.85 8.91
CA ALA A 292 21.81 -18.98 7.99
C ALA A 292 21.58 -17.61 8.64
N VAL A 293 21.99 -16.54 7.97
CA VAL A 293 21.79 -15.17 8.42
C VAL A 293 20.63 -14.54 7.66
N ASN A 294 19.63 -14.10 8.40
CA ASN A 294 18.43 -13.48 7.84
C ASN A 294 18.16 -12.13 8.52
N VAL A 295 17.42 -11.27 7.83
CA VAL A 295 16.84 -10.04 8.41
C VAL A 295 15.32 -10.16 8.44
N VAL A 296 14.74 -9.72 9.54
CA VAL A 296 13.29 -9.52 9.71
C VAL A 296 13.06 -8.01 9.77
N GLU A 297 12.38 -7.49 8.75
CA GLU A 297 12.06 -6.07 8.68
C GLU A 297 10.85 -5.75 9.59
N PRO A 298 10.65 -4.46 9.93
CA PRO A 298 9.57 -4.04 10.82
C PRO A 298 8.16 -4.42 10.35
N ASP A 299 7.94 -4.48 9.04
CA ASP A 299 6.66 -4.92 8.44
C ASP A 299 6.40 -6.43 8.60
N GLY A 300 7.37 -7.17 9.15
CA GLY A 300 7.34 -8.60 9.33
C GLY A 300 7.81 -9.38 8.10
N THR A 301 8.29 -8.70 7.05
CA THR A 301 8.96 -9.36 5.92
C THR A 301 10.28 -9.96 6.37
N HIS A 302 10.60 -11.12 5.81
CA HIS A 302 11.81 -11.86 6.10
C HIS A 302 12.62 -11.96 4.82
N ARG A 303 13.92 -11.72 4.95
CA ARG A 303 14.85 -11.82 3.83
C ARG A 303 16.11 -12.54 4.25
N HIS A 304 16.46 -13.55 3.47
CA HIS A 304 17.74 -14.24 3.60
C HIS A 304 18.88 -13.33 3.11
N ILE A 305 19.98 -13.25 3.87
CA ILE A 305 21.16 -12.48 3.50
C ILE A 305 22.27 -13.40 3.01
N PHE A 306 22.71 -14.35 3.84
CA PHE A 306 23.88 -15.17 3.56
C PHE A 306 23.94 -16.40 4.47
N ASP A 307 24.53 -17.48 3.97
CA ASP A 307 24.82 -18.70 4.74
C ASP A 307 26.29 -18.74 5.13
N LEU A 308 26.56 -18.88 6.43
CA LEU A 308 27.91 -19.09 6.95
C LEU A 308 28.46 -20.45 6.47
N GLU A 309 29.66 -20.46 5.91
CA GLU A 309 30.29 -21.66 5.33
C GLU A 309 30.57 -22.80 6.34
N ARG A 310 30.52 -22.51 7.65
CA ARG A 310 30.66 -23.55 8.70
C ARG A 310 29.31 -24.20 8.96
N GLY A 311 29.29 -25.53 9.00
CA GLY A 311 28.15 -26.32 9.48
C GLY A 311 27.71 -25.95 10.90
N SER A 312 26.67 -26.64 11.39
CA SER A 312 25.90 -26.29 12.61
C SER A 312 26.71 -25.60 13.71
N LEU A 313 26.29 -24.38 14.07
CA LEU A 313 26.84 -23.61 15.18
C LEU A 313 26.55 -24.34 16.50
N ALA A 314 27.60 -24.56 17.29
CA ALA A 314 27.46 -25.13 18.61
C ALA A 314 26.68 -24.15 19.52
N GLN A 315 25.86 -24.70 20.41
CA GLN A 315 25.14 -23.91 21.40
C GLN A 315 26.16 -23.14 22.27
N GLY A 316 26.01 -21.81 22.34
CA GLY A 316 26.92 -20.94 23.10
C GLY A 316 28.18 -20.47 22.35
N SER A 317 28.39 -20.83 21.08
CA SER A 317 29.49 -20.25 20.31
C SER A 317 29.28 -18.74 20.13
N PRO A 318 30.26 -17.86 20.42
CA PRO A 318 30.06 -16.42 20.24
C PRO A 318 29.94 -16.07 18.75
N VAL A 319 28.78 -15.53 18.38
CA VAL A 319 28.53 -14.92 17.07
C VAL A 319 28.21 -13.45 17.29
N ARG A 320 28.99 -12.58 16.66
CA ARG A 320 28.77 -11.13 16.72
C ARG A 320 28.40 -10.63 15.33
N LEU A 321 27.35 -9.82 15.26
CA LEU A 321 26.86 -9.21 14.03
C LEU A 321 26.76 -7.71 14.24
N LYS A 322 27.18 -6.95 13.24
CA LYS A 322 26.89 -5.52 13.16
C LYS A 322 26.80 -5.10 11.70
N THR A 323 25.93 -4.14 11.43
CA THR A 323 25.77 -3.54 10.11
C THR A 323 26.55 -2.24 10.03
N PHE A 324 27.19 -1.98 8.89
CA PHE A 324 27.91 -0.76 8.56
C PHE A 324 27.48 -0.34 7.15
N GLY A 325 26.61 0.67 7.04
CA GLY A 325 25.96 1.00 5.77
C GLY A 325 25.28 -0.22 5.14
N SER A 326 25.64 -0.54 3.89
CA SER A 326 25.14 -1.72 3.17
C SER A 326 25.89 -3.02 3.48
N VAL A 327 26.90 -2.99 4.35
CA VAL A 327 27.75 -4.14 4.67
C VAL A 327 27.33 -4.77 5.99
N LEU A 328 27.12 -6.07 6.00
CA LEU A 328 26.98 -6.88 7.20
C LEU A 328 28.35 -7.44 7.57
N ALA A 329 28.81 -7.10 8.77
CA ALA A 329 30.00 -7.67 9.37
C ALA A 329 29.59 -8.75 10.38
N CYS A 330 30.09 -9.97 10.19
CA CYS A 330 29.81 -11.10 11.07
C CYS A 330 31.11 -11.75 11.52
N VAL A 331 31.32 -11.88 12.83
CA VAL A 331 32.47 -12.59 13.39
C VAL A 331 32.00 -13.91 13.97
N VAL A 332 32.55 -15.02 13.46
CA VAL A 332 32.26 -16.38 13.90
C VAL A 332 33.57 -17.15 14.04
N ALA A 333 33.85 -17.64 15.26
CA ALA A 333 35.02 -18.46 15.56
C ALA A 333 36.36 -17.88 15.05
N GLY A 334 36.55 -16.56 15.22
CA GLY A 334 37.77 -15.86 14.78
C GLY A 334 37.83 -15.57 13.28
N VAL A 335 36.73 -15.69 12.53
CA VAL A 335 36.66 -15.31 11.11
C VAL A 335 35.68 -14.16 10.94
N LEU A 336 36.14 -13.08 10.32
CA LEU A 336 35.32 -11.94 9.92
C LEU A 336 34.79 -12.17 8.50
N TYR A 337 33.47 -12.20 8.36
CA TYR A 337 32.75 -12.22 7.09
C TYR A 337 32.18 -10.83 6.84
N LEU A 338 32.46 -10.28 5.66
CA LEU A 338 31.90 -9.03 5.18
C LEU A 338 30.99 -9.35 4.01
N VAL A 339 29.69 -9.09 4.17
CA VAL A 339 28.67 -9.46 3.21
C VAL A 339 27.92 -8.22 2.77
N ASP A 340 27.69 -8.06 1.48
CA ASP A 340 26.81 -7.02 0.97
C ASP A 340 25.36 -7.41 1.26
N GLN A 341 24.66 -6.61 2.06
CA GLN A 341 23.31 -6.91 2.52
C GLN A 341 22.30 -6.97 1.38
N ASN A 342 22.52 -6.20 0.31
CA ASN A 342 21.57 -6.09 -0.79
C ASN A 342 21.67 -7.27 -1.77
N SER A 343 22.90 -7.67 -2.11
CA SER A 343 23.16 -8.77 -3.05
C SER A 343 23.37 -10.13 -2.38
N GLY A 344 23.55 -10.16 -1.05
CA GLY A 344 23.91 -11.37 -0.30
C GLY A 344 25.30 -11.91 -0.61
N ARG A 345 26.13 -11.14 -1.32
CA ARG A 345 27.45 -11.60 -1.77
C ARG A 345 28.50 -11.32 -0.70
N LEU A 346 29.35 -12.33 -0.47
CA LEU A 346 30.55 -12.17 0.34
C LEU A 346 31.53 -11.20 -0.35
N ILE A 347 31.74 -10.04 0.28
CA ILE A 347 32.69 -9.01 -0.15
C ILE A 347 34.11 -9.43 0.22
N GLY A 348 34.29 -9.89 1.46
CA GLY A 348 35.58 -10.22 2.02
C GLY A 348 35.46 -11.21 3.17
N LYS A 349 36.52 -11.99 3.38
CA LYS A 349 36.64 -12.94 4.48
C LYS A 349 38.05 -12.85 5.01
N GLU A 350 38.19 -12.52 6.29
CA GLU A 350 39.48 -12.40 6.95
C GLU A 350 39.54 -13.32 8.16
N VAL A 351 40.64 -14.06 8.28
CA VAL A 351 40.90 -14.91 9.44
C VAL A 351 41.61 -14.05 10.47
N LEU A 352 40.92 -13.79 11.58
CA LEU A 352 41.45 -13.03 12.69
C LEU A 352 42.33 -13.98 13.51
N SER A 353 43.53 -13.54 13.86
CA SER A 353 44.43 -14.27 14.76
C SER A 353 43.89 -14.37 16.19
N MET A 354 42.80 -13.64 16.48
CA MET A 354 42.21 -13.48 17.80
C MET A 354 40.84 -14.16 17.86
N LYS A 355 40.57 -14.86 18.96
CA LYS A 355 39.31 -15.60 19.16
C LYS A 355 38.12 -14.68 19.47
N GLU A 356 38.37 -13.51 20.07
CA GLU A 356 37.33 -12.58 20.51
C GLU A 356 37.53 -11.19 19.90
N VAL A 357 36.45 -10.66 19.32
CA VAL A 357 36.42 -9.37 18.64
C VAL A 357 35.09 -8.68 18.92
N HIS A 358 35.15 -7.39 19.25
CA HIS A 358 33.98 -6.54 19.48
C HIS A 358 33.92 -5.43 18.44
N PHE A 359 32.73 -5.13 17.92
CA PHE A 359 32.55 -4.02 17.00
C PHE A 359 32.41 -2.70 17.76
N LEU A 360 33.14 -1.67 17.33
CA LEU A 360 33.01 -0.31 17.88
C LEU A 360 32.02 0.54 17.05
N GLU A 361 31.55 1.63 17.62
CA GLU A 361 30.79 2.67 16.90
C GLU A 361 31.80 3.50 16.09
N PRO A 362 31.58 3.76 14.79
CA PRO A 362 32.46 4.62 14.01
C PRO A 362 32.37 6.05 14.56
N SER A 363 33.52 6.63 14.90
CA SER A 363 33.62 7.98 15.48
C SER A 363 33.76 9.09 14.42
N GLY A 364 33.39 8.85 13.16
CA GLY A 364 33.60 9.78 12.03
C GLY A 364 32.68 9.53 10.83
N GLU A 365 32.78 10.39 9.81
CA GLU A 365 31.95 10.35 8.58
C GLU A 365 32.30 9.18 7.62
N GLU A 366 33.34 8.40 7.91
CA GLU A 366 33.74 7.26 7.08
C GLU A 366 33.12 5.95 7.58
N ASP A 367 32.55 5.15 6.66
CA ASP A 367 32.00 3.79 6.87
C ASP A 367 33.08 2.73 7.20
N ASP A 368 34.04 3.09 8.06
CA ASP A 368 35.15 2.23 8.47
C ASP A 368 34.70 1.25 9.56
N ILE A 369 35.03 -0.03 9.38
CA ILE A 369 34.67 -1.09 10.33
C ILE A 369 35.74 -1.16 11.41
N GLN A 370 35.43 -0.67 12.61
CA GLN A 370 36.34 -0.73 13.76
C GLN A 370 36.08 -1.94 14.65
N LEU A 371 37.16 -2.67 14.96
CA LEU A 371 37.20 -3.90 15.73
C LEU A 371 38.08 -3.71 16.97
N LEU A 372 37.53 -3.90 18.16
CA LEU A 372 38.27 -3.98 19.41
C LEU A 372 38.67 -5.43 19.69
N THR A 373 39.96 -5.63 19.95
CA THR A 373 40.54 -6.91 20.34
C THR A 373 41.50 -6.72 21.52
N GLN A 374 41.95 -7.83 22.10
CA GLN A 374 43.00 -7.80 23.13
C GLN A 374 44.33 -7.17 22.68
N ALA A 375 44.63 -7.18 21.38
CA ALA A 375 45.86 -6.60 20.85
C ALA A 375 45.75 -5.10 20.54
N GLY A 376 44.53 -4.56 20.46
CA GLY A 376 44.33 -3.22 19.94
C GLY A 376 42.98 -3.00 19.26
N VAL A 377 42.78 -1.77 18.82
CA VAL A 377 41.70 -1.38 17.90
C VAL A 377 42.22 -1.50 16.48
N PHE A 378 41.50 -2.25 15.65
CA PHE A 378 41.77 -2.43 14.23
C PHE A 378 40.68 -1.74 13.41
N SER A 379 41.05 -1.03 12.34
CA SER A 379 40.11 -0.56 11.33
C SER A 379 40.25 -1.41 10.08
N PHE A 380 39.12 -1.83 9.54
CA PHE A 380 39.04 -2.41 8.22
C PHE A 380 38.45 -1.36 7.29
N SER A 381 39.31 -0.85 6.40
CA SER A 381 38.91 0.04 5.31
C SER A 381 39.00 -0.70 3.99
N PHE A 382 38.03 -0.44 3.12
CA PHE A 382 38.13 -0.86 1.73
C PHE A 382 39.25 -0.02 1.09
N SER A 383 40.22 -0.66 0.43
CA SER A 383 41.28 0.07 -0.26
C SER A 383 40.65 1.05 -1.26
N LYS A 384 40.70 2.35 -0.97
CA LYS A 384 40.37 3.38 -1.95
C LYS A 384 41.39 3.22 -3.09
N PRO A 385 40.98 3.03 -4.36
CA PRO A 385 41.92 3.14 -5.46
C PRO A 385 42.49 4.57 -5.39
N GLU A 386 43.82 4.71 -5.48
CA GLU A 386 44.57 5.97 -5.30
C GLU A 386 44.27 7.08 -6.33
N ASP A 387 43.08 7.12 -6.94
CA ASP A 387 42.70 8.13 -7.93
C ASP A 387 41.22 8.59 -7.87
N SER A 388 40.47 8.30 -6.81
CA SER A 388 39.04 8.67 -6.75
C SER A 388 38.76 9.86 -5.84
N SER A 389 39.03 11.08 -6.34
CA SER A 389 38.42 12.32 -5.85
C SER A 389 37.01 12.54 -6.41
N ARG A 390 36.31 11.46 -6.79
CA ARG A 390 34.87 11.46 -7.12
C ARG A 390 34.29 10.09 -6.78
N PRO A 391 33.15 10.00 -6.06
CA PRO A 391 32.29 8.85 -6.23
C PRO A 391 31.80 8.91 -7.67
N GLU A 392 32.28 8.03 -8.56
CA GLU A 392 31.58 7.82 -9.83
C GLU A 392 30.14 7.41 -9.45
N PRO A 393 29.11 8.20 -9.78
CA PRO A 393 27.76 7.88 -9.39
C PRO A 393 27.39 6.53 -10.02
N CYS A 394 26.78 5.63 -9.26
CA CYS A 394 26.29 4.32 -9.72
C CYS A 394 25.61 4.37 -11.11
N LEU A 395 24.94 5.48 -11.42
CA LEU A 395 24.32 5.75 -12.71
C LEU A 395 25.29 5.82 -13.90
N VAL A 396 26.48 6.38 -13.73
CA VAL A 396 27.53 6.43 -14.76
C VAL A 396 28.00 5.03 -15.08
N GLU A 397 28.22 4.19 -14.07
CA GLU A 397 28.59 2.79 -14.24
C GLU A 397 27.49 2.01 -14.99
N MET A 398 26.21 2.23 -14.65
CA MET A 398 25.07 1.65 -15.38
C MET A 398 25.01 2.06 -16.86
N VAL A 399 25.32 3.32 -17.19
CA VAL A 399 25.38 3.79 -18.59
C VAL A 399 26.41 2.98 -19.38
N PHE A 400 27.59 2.77 -18.80
CA PHE A 400 28.63 1.98 -19.45
C PHE A 400 28.29 0.50 -19.51
N GLU A 401 27.62 -0.06 -18.51
CA GLU A 401 27.13 -1.44 -18.56
C GLU A 401 26.07 -1.66 -19.64
N GLU A 402 25.09 -0.77 -19.73
CA GLU A 402 24.03 -0.87 -20.75
C GLU A 402 24.61 -0.63 -22.15
N ALA A 403 25.56 0.31 -22.30
CA ALA A 403 26.30 0.48 -23.54
C ALA A 403 27.07 -0.80 -23.92
N CYS A 404 27.73 -1.47 -22.96
CA CYS A 404 28.39 -2.74 -23.22
C CYS A 404 27.39 -3.79 -23.74
N ARG A 405 26.21 -3.92 -23.11
CA ARG A 405 25.16 -4.85 -23.57
C ARG A 405 24.68 -4.52 -24.98
N TYR A 406 24.39 -3.24 -25.24
CA TYR A 406 23.90 -2.77 -26.53
C TYR A 406 24.89 -3.05 -27.66
N TYR A 407 26.17 -2.67 -27.49
CA TYR A 407 27.20 -2.89 -28.52
C TYR A 407 27.55 -4.38 -28.66
N GLN A 408 27.51 -5.14 -27.57
CA GLN A 408 27.82 -6.57 -27.61
C GLN A 408 26.72 -7.40 -28.29
N ARG A 409 25.44 -7.01 -28.15
CA ARG A 409 24.33 -7.63 -28.92
C ARG A 409 24.47 -7.43 -30.44
N ARG A 410 25.15 -6.38 -30.86
CA ARG A 410 25.34 -6.01 -32.28
C ARG A 410 26.75 -6.32 -32.81
N SER A 411 27.63 -6.85 -31.98
CA SER A 411 28.99 -7.23 -32.39
C SER A 411 29.00 -8.64 -32.97
N LEU A 412 29.63 -8.81 -34.13
CA LEU A 412 29.93 -10.13 -34.71
C LEU A 412 31.18 -10.78 -34.08
N SER A 413 31.85 -10.08 -33.16
CA SER A 413 33.05 -10.58 -32.47
C SER A 413 32.68 -11.37 -31.22
N SER A 414 33.34 -12.50 -30.98
CA SER A 414 33.18 -13.33 -29.78
C SER A 414 33.86 -12.74 -28.53
N SER A 415 34.57 -11.61 -28.68
CA SER A 415 35.31 -10.98 -27.59
C SER A 415 34.37 -10.19 -26.68
N LYS A 416 34.43 -10.45 -25.37
CA LYS A 416 33.57 -9.77 -24.39
C LYS A 416 33.98 -8.30 -24.23
N LEU A 417 33.05 -7.40 -24.52
CA LEU A 417 33.22 -5.96 -24.32
C LEU A 417 33.00 -5.66 -22.83
N THR A 418 33.99 -5.06 -22.17
CA THR A 418 33.94 -4.72 -20.74
C THR A 418 33.89 -3.21 -20.55
N VAL A 419 33.31 -2.76 -19.44
CA VAL A 419 33.20 -1.33 -19.07
C VAL A 419 34.57 -0.65 -19.12
N GLU A 420 35.62 -1.31 -18.64
CA GLU A 420 36.99 -0.77 -18.69
C GLU A 420 37.52 -0.58 -20.11
N LYS A 421 37.21 -1.48 -21.06
CA LYS A 421 37.61 -1.32 -22.46
C LYS A 421 36.84 -0.17 -23.12
N LEU A 422 35.57 0.01 -22.74
CA LEU A 422 34.72 1.07 -23.25
C LEU A 422 35.16 2.45 -22.72
N LYS A 423 35.56 2.53 -21.45
CA LYS A 423 36.13 3.74 -20.82
C LYS A 423 37.53 4.08 -21.34
N LYS A 424 38.42 3.11 -21.51
CA LYS A 424 39.83 3.33 -21.91
C LYS A 424 40.03 3.58 -23.41
N GLY A 425 39.06 3.20 -24.25
CA GLY A 425 39.22 3.21 -25.70
C GLY A 425 39.04 4.57 -26.38
N GLY A 426 38.36 5.54 -25.77
CA GLY A 426 38.03 6.84 -26.41
C GLY A 426 37.19 6.77 -27.70
N THR A 427 36.91 5.57 -28.21
CA THR A 427 36.21 5.29 -29.47
C THR A 427 34.69 5.43 -29.37
N PHE A 428 34.13 5.38 -28.16
CA PHE A 428 32.67 5.41 -27.93
C PHE A 428 32.26 6.70 -27.21
N GLN A 429 32.04 7.76 -27.99
CA GLN A 429 31.70 9.08 -27.45
C GLN A 429 30.27 9.18 -26.90
N ALA A 430 29.33 8.37 -27.39
CA ALA A 430 27.93 8.46 -26.97
C ALA A 430 27.69 8.07 -25.48
N PRO A 431 28.24 6.96 -24.94
CA PRO A 431 28.12 6.65 -23.52
C PRO A 431 28.84 7.65 -22.62
N LEU A 432 29.99 8.16 -23.06
CA LEU A 432 30.73 9.22 -22.36
C LEU A 432 29.91 10.52 -22.28
N ALA A 433 29.29 10.92 -23.39
CA ALA A 433 28.42 12.09 -23.46
C ALA A 433 27.19 11.95 -22.56
N LEU A 434 26.52 10.79 -22.58
CA LEU A 434 25.34 10.52 -21.75
C LEU A 434 25.70 10.52 -20.26
N ALA A 435 26.81 9.91 -19.87
CA ALA A 435 27.31 9.92 -18.49
C ALA A 435 27.57 11.35 -18.01
N ALA A 436 28.22 12.19 -18.83
CA ALA A 436 28.49 13.59 -18.50
C ALA A 436 27.20 14.44 -18.38
N ILE A 437 26.20 14.17 -19.23
CA ILE A 437 24.88 14.82 -19.17
C ILE A 437 24.12 14.46 -17.89
N LEU A 438 24.11 13.18 -17.51
CA LEU A 438 23.46 12.70 -16.29
C LEU A 438 24.15 13.25 -15.04
N GLU A 439 25.47 13.21 -14.98
CA GLU A 439 26.23 13.83 -13.89
C GLU A 439 25.88 15.32 -13.73
N HIS A 440 25.79 16.07 -14.84
CA HIS A 440 25.43 17.49 -14.78
C HIS A 440 24.01 17.72 -14.26
N SER A 441 23.02 16.95 -14.72
CA SER A 441 21.61 17.09 -14.32
C SER A 441 21.37 16.85 -12.82
N LEU A 442 22.13 15.94 -12.21
CA LEU A 442 21.99 15.59 -10.79
C LEU A 442 22.67 16.59 -9.85
N HIS A 443 23.76 17.23 -10.28
CA HIS A 443 24.57 18.13 -9.45
C HIS A 443 24.18 19.63 -9.56
N GLN A 444 23.12 19.95 -10.29
CA GLN A 444 22.67 21.33 -10.56
C GLN A 444 22.29 22.14 -9.29
N LYS A 445 22.23 21.51 -8.11
CA LYS A 445 21.91 22.16 -6.83
C LYS A 445 23.09 22.84 -6.11
N GLN A 446 24.36 22.71 -6.53
CA GLN A 446 25.49 23.19 -5.69
C GLN A 446 26.62 24.03 -6.30
N LYS A 447 26.69 24.32 -7.62
CA LYS A 447 27.71 25.29 -8.14
C LYS A 447 27.44 25.71 -9.60
N PRO A 448 27.83 26.94 -10.01
CA PRO A 448 27.79 27.35 -11.42
C PRO A 448 28.81 26.55 -12.24
N ALA A 449 28.40 26.24 -13.47
CA ALA A 449 29.02 25.27 -14.36
C ALA A 449 30.53 25.52 -14.60
N ARG A 450 31.36 24.53 -14.27
CA ARG A 450 32.61 24.33 -15.02
C ARG A 450 32.23 23.69 -16.34
N SER A 451 32.25 24.52 -17.40
CA SER A 451 32.04 24.24 -18.82
C SER A 451 31.76 22.76 -19.17
N LEU A 452 30.48 22.39 -19.29
CA LEU A 452 30.11 21.39 -20.28
C LEU A 452 30.62 21.92 -21.61
N GLN A 453 31.41 21.12 -22.35
CA GLN A 453 31.80 21.44 -23.72
C GLN A 453 30.54 21.87 -24.49
N ASP A 454 30.58 23.01 -25.21
CA ASP A 454 29.45 23.57 -25.97
C ASP A 454 28.75 22.53 -26.89
N THR A 455 29.49 21.47 -27.24
CA THR A 455 29.04 20.31 -28.02
C THR A 455 27.86 19.56 -27.40
N TYR A 456 27.75 19.46 -26.07
CA TYR A 456 26.69 18.67 -25.40
C TYR A 456 25.52 19.50 -24.88
N ALA A 457 25.64 20.83 -24.89
CA ALA A 457 24.58 21.74 -24.44
C ALA A 457 23.28 21.58 -25.25
N LYS A 458 23.37 21.33 -26.56
CA LYS A 458 22.20 21.07 -27.43
C LYS A 458 21.52 19.74 -27.15
N LEU A 459 22.30 18.71 -26.78
CA LEU A 459 21.75 17.40 -26.43
C LEU A 459 21.08 17.46 -25.05
N LEU A 460 21.72 18.12 -24.09
CA LEU A 460 21.14 18.40 -22.77
C LEU A 460 19.85 19.21 -22.89
N SER A 461 19.79 20.26 -23.72
CA SER A 461 18.55 21.02 -23.92
C SER A 461 17.44 20.15 -24.50
N THR A 462 17.78 19.24 -25.41
CA THR A 462 16.81 18.32 -26.02
C THR A 462 16.32 17.28 -25.02
N MET A 463 17.20 16.73 -24.18
CA MET A 463 16.88 15.69 -23.18
C MET A 463 16.38 16.25 -21.83
N SER A 464 16.38 17.57 -21.66
CA SER A 464 16.13 18.20 -20.35
C SER A 464 14.74 17.90 -19.82
N LEU A 465 13.74 17.84 -20.70
CA LEU A 465 12.35 17.56 -20.35
C LEU A 465 12.18 16.10 -19.90
N GLU A 466 12.79 15.15 -20.60
CA GLU A 466 12.76 13.73 -20.26
C GLU A 466 13.52 13.44 -18.96
N LEU A 467 14.68 14.08 -18.77
CA LEU A 467 15.46 13.97 -17.54
C LEU A 467 14.71 14.56 -16.34
N GLN A 468 14.05 15.70 -16.51
CA GLN A 468 13.19 16.27 -15.48
C GLN A 468 12.02 15.34 -15.16
N SER A 469 11.36 14.76 -16.17
CA SER A 469 10.28 13.79 -15.97
C SER A 469 10.76 12.56 -15.20
N TYR A 470 11.94 12.02 -15.55
CA TYR A 470 12.54 10.88 -14.84
C TYR A 470 12.89 11.23 -13.38
N MET A 471 13.48 12.41 -13.15
CA MET A 471 13.78 12.89 -11.80
C MET A 471 12.50 13.07 -10.96
N SER A 472 11.43 13.60 -11.55
CA SER A 472 10.13 13.69 -10.89
C SER A 472 9.58 12.32 -10.52
N LEU A 473 9.73 11.30 -11.39
CA LEU A 473 9.31 9.93 -11.13
C LEU A 473 10.14 9.26 -10.02
N GLU A 474 11.46 9.44 -9.99
CA GLU A 474 12.29 8.91 -8.90
C GLU A 474 12.01 9.61 -7.56
N LEU A 475 11.80 10.93 -7.57
CA LEU A 475 11.37 11.67 -6.37
C LEU A 475 10.03 11.15 -5.86
N LEU A 476 9.06 10.99 -6.75
CA LEU A 476 7.74 10.45 -6.43
C LEU A 476 7.83 9.02 -5.88
N LYS A 477 8.61 8.15 -6.52
CA LYS A 477 8.87 6.78 -6.04
C LYS A 477 9.48 6.81 -4.64
N THR A 478 10.43 7.71 -4.38
CA THR A 478 11.03 7.88 -3.05
C THR A 478 9.99 8.35 -2.05
N CYS A 479 9.13 9.31 -2.41
CA CYS A 479 8.02 9.75 -1.57
C CYS A 479 7.04 8.61 -1.26
N VAL A 480 6.67 7.79 -2.25
CA VAL A 480 5.76 6.65 -2.06
C VAL A 480 6.38 5.55 -1.21
N VAL A 481 7.67 5.26 -1.40
CA VAL A 481 8.40 4.23 -0.63
C VAL A 481 8.63 4.67 0.83
N CYS A 482 8.86 5.96 1.06
CA CYS A 482 9.10 6.51 2.40
C CYS A 482 7.84 7.00 3.11
N ALA A 483 6.70 7.09 2.42
CA ALA A 483 5.45 7.57 3.01
C ALA A 483 4.82 6.50 3.93
N PRO A 484 4.16 6.93 5.02
CA PRO A 484 3.35 6.03 5.82
C PRO A 484 2.19 5.47 4.98
N GLU A 485 1.77 4.21 5.24
CA GLU A 485 0.69 3.55 4.49
C GLU A 485 -0.60 4.38 4.38
N SER A 486 -0.87 5.24 5.36
CA SER A 486 -2.02 6.17 5.36
C SER A 486 -1.95 7.28 4.31
N GLU A 487 -0.75 7.68 3.89
CA GLU A 487 -0.53 8.75 2.90
C GLU A 487 -0.26 8.18 1.51
N VAL A 488 0.23 6.94 1.40
CA VAL A 488 0.45 6.24 0.12
C VAL A 488 -0.84 6.18 -0.71
N GLU A 489 -1.99 5.90 -0.09
CA GLU A 489 -3.28 5.90 -0.80
C GLU A 489 -3.63 7.29 -1.36
N SER A 490 -3.28 8.37 -0.65
CA SER A 490 -3.47 9.74 -1.15
C SER A 490 -2.58 10.03 -2.35
N TYR A 491 -1.29 9.70 -2.26
CA TYR A 491 -0.35 9.86 -3.37
C TYR A 491 -0.76 9.04 -4.60
N CYS A 492 -1.17 7.78 -4.41
CA CYS A 492 -1.70 6.97 -5.51
C CYS A 492 -2.96 7.59 -6.12
N ASN A 493 -3.88 8.13 -5.30
CA ASN A 493 -5.08 8.79 -5.81
C ASN A 493 -4.75 10.05 -6.63
N GLU A 494 -3.81 10.88 -6.15
CA GLU A 494 -3.36 12.08 -6.86
C GLU A 494 -2.69 11.74 -8.19
N LEU A 495 -1.87 10.68 -8.23
CA LEU A 495 -1.23 10.23 -9.46
C LEU A 495 -2.24 9.71 -10.48
N VAL A 496 -3.20 8.89 -10.04
CA VAL A 496 -4.27 8.43 -10.93
C VAL A 496 -5.10 9.61 -11.42
N GLU A 497 -5.33 10.63 -10.59
CA GLU A 497 -6.04 11.85 -11.00
C GLU A 497 -5.27 12.65 -12.05
N GLN A 498 -3.96 12.87 -11.85
CA GLN A 498 -3.10 13.53 -12.82
C GLN A 498 -3.06 12.77 -14.15
N GLU A 499 -2.95 11.44 -14.08
CA GLU A 499 -2.80 10.60 -15.26
C GLU A 499 -4.10 10.46 -16.07
N VAL A 500 -5.23 10.24 -15.39
CA VAL A 500 -6.55 10.23 -16.05
C VAL A 500 -6.84 11.60 -16.65
N SER A 501 -6.51 12.69 -15.95
CA SER A 501 -6.64 14.04 -16.50
C SER A 501 -5.75 14.23 -17.73
N ARG A 502 -4.47 13.83 -17.67
CA ARG A 502 -3.53 13.91 -18.80
C ARG A 502 -4.10 13.20 -20.03
N ILE A 503 -4.56 11.95 -19.88
CA ILE A 503 -5.11 11.14 -20.98
C ILE A 503 -6.36 11.79 -21.57
N LEU A 504 -7.29 12.25 -20.72
CA LEU A 504 -8.53 12.88 -21.16
C LEU A 504 -8.31 14.24 -21.85
N HIS A 505 -7.20 14.91 -21.58
CA HIS A 505 -6.81 16.16 -22.26
C HIS A 505 -5.91 15.92 -23.49
N SER A 506 -5.23 14.78 -23.62
CA SER A 506 -4.44 14.39 -24.81
C SER A 506 -5.24 13.69 -25.90
N ASP A 507 -4.67 13.49 -27.09
CA ASP A 507 -5.33 12.74 -28.17
C ASP A 507 -5.63 11.30 -27.77
N MET A 508 -6.86 10.86 -28.08
CA MET A 508 -7.31 9.51 -27.73
C MET A 508 -7.01 8.51 -28.83
N ASP A 509 -5.88 7.82 -28.71
CA ASP A 509 -5.48 6.70 -29.57
C ASP A 509 -5.74 5.34 -28.90
N LYS A 510 -5.44 4.26 -29.63
CA LYS A 510 -5.63 2.88 -29.15
C LYS A 510 -4.76 2.57 -27.93
N ASP A 511 -3.54 3.07 -27.88
CA ASP A 511 -2.59 2.77 -26.80
C ASP A 511 -2.97 3.48 -25.50
N ASN A 512 -3.32 4.76 -25.57
CA ASN A 512 -3.83 5.53 -24.45
C ASN A 512 -5.14 4.94 -23.92
N LEU A 513 -6.02 4.41 -24.79
CA LEU A 513 -7.28 3.80 -24.35
C LEU A 513 -7.02 2.46 -23.65
N ALA A 514 -6.06 1.66 -24.15
CA ALA A 514 -5.67 0.39 -23.53
C ALA A 514 -5.04 0.64 -22.15
N TYR A 515 -4.18 1.64 -22.08
CA TYR A 515 -3.58 2.09 -20.83
C TYR A 515 -4.63 2.60 -19.84
N LEU A 516 -5.60 3.40 -20.30
CA LEU A 516 -6.70 3.87 -19.46
C LEU A 516 -7.55 2.71 -18.92
N ASN A 517 -7.85 1.69 -19.75
CA ASN A 517 -8.53 0.46 -19.29
C ASN A 517 -7.72 -0.22 -18.17
N SER A 518 -6.40 -0.36 -18.33
CA SER A 518 -5.51 -0.91 -17.29
C SER A 518 -5.53 -0.10 -15.99
N VAL A 519 -5.63 1.23 -16.07
CA VAL A 519 -5.74 2.12 -14.91
C VAL A 519 -7.07 1.90 -14.17
N PHE A 520 -8.19 1.75 -14.90
CA PHE A 520 -9.50 1.48 -14.30
C PHE A 520 -9.57 0.08 -13.65
N ASP A 521 -8.92 -0.92 -14.24
CA ASP A 521 -8.84 -2.27 -13.66
C ASP A 521 -7.99 -2.29 -12.38
N SER A 522 -6.85 -1.59 -12.40
CA SER A 522 -5.91 -1.56 -11.28
C SER A 522 -6.36 -0.64 -10.14
N PHE A 523 -6.96 0.51 -10.46
CA PHE A 523 -7.31 1.57 -9.50
C PHE A 523 -8.77 2.07 -9.67
N PRO A 524 -9.78 1.20 -9.52
CA PRO A 524 -11.15 1.50 -9.92
C PRO A 524 -11.79 2.67 -9.15
N LYS A 525 -11.51 2.80 -7.84
CA LYS A 525 -12.04 3.91 -7.01
C LYS A 525 -11.42 5.26 -7.38
N ALA A 526 -10.10 5.27 -7.56
CA ALA A 526 -9.33 6.46 -7.89
C ALA A 526 -9.66 6.96 -9.30
N ALA A 527 -9.67 6.05 -10.28
CA ALA A 527 -10.02 6.35 -11.67
C ALA A 527 -11.45 6.88 -11.80
N TRP A 528 -12.41 6.32 -11.06
CA TRP A 528 -13.77 6.84 -10.98
C TRP A 528 -13.82 8.27 -10.42
N LYS A 529 -13.12 8.53 -9.30
CA LYS A 529 -13.08 9.86 -8.68
C LYS A 529 -12.46 10.89 -9.63
N ALA A 530 -11.34 10.55 -10.27
CA ALA A 530 -10.65 11.38 -11.24
C ALA A 530 -11.55 11.70 -12.45
N THR A 531 -12.20 10.69 -13.03
CA THR A 531 -13.11 10.88 -14.17
C THR A 531 -14.31 11.74 -13.80
N ARG A 532 -14.84 11.59 -12.59
CA ARG A 532 -15.90 12.44 -12.05
C ARG A 532 -15.45 13.90 -11.91
N SER A 533 -14.21 14.13 -11.47
CA SER A 533 -13.59 15.46 -11.42
C SER A 533 -13.42 16.07 -12.82
N CYS A 534 -12.87 15.31 -13.78
CA CYS A 534 -12.67 15.76 -15.16
C CYS A 534 -13.98 16.09 -15.87
N LEU A 535 -15.03 15.28 -15.67
CA LEU A 535 -16.36 15.52 -16.23
C LEU A 535 -17.16 16.57 -15.42
N GLN A 536 -16.65 16.96 -14.24
CA GLN A 536 -17.29 17.86 -13.29
C GLN A 536 -18.74 17.42 -12.98
N LEU A 537 -18.93 16.12 -12.71
CA LEU A 537 -20.25 15.55 -12.44
C LEU A 537 -20.73 15.91 -11.04
N GLN A 538 -21.83 16.65 -10.93
CA GLN A 538 -22.45 17.07 -9.68
C GLN A 538 -23.96 16.85 -9.72
N GLN A 539 -24.59 16.68 -8.55
CA GLN A 539 -26.04 16.77 -8.45
C GLN A 539 -26.42 18.23 -8.16
N ASN A 540 -27.31 18.79 -8.99
CA ASN A 540 -27.91 20.10 -8.73
C ASN A 540 -28.87 20.03 -7.53
N GLY A 541 -29.31 21.19 -7.03
CA GLY A 541 -30.27 21.31 -5.93
C GLY A 541 -31.60 20.57 -6.15
N ASP A 542 -31.96 20.32 -7.41
CA ASP A 542 -33.15 19.54 -7.82
C ASP A 542 -32.90 18.03 -7.92
N GLY A 543 -31.71 17.55 -7.52
CA GLY A 543 -31.33 16.13 -7.56
C GLY A 543 -30.91 15.60 -8.95
N LEU A 544 -30.95 16.45 -9.99
CA LEU A 544 -30.54 16.11 -11.35
C LEU A 544 -29.02 16.11 -11.49
N LEU A 545 -28.48 15.12 -12.24
CA LEU A 545 -27.07 15.04 -12.56
C LEU A 545 -26.71 16.08 -13.63
N VAL A 546 -25.70 16.90 -13.38
CA VAL A 546 -25.17 17.90 -14.30
C VAL A 546 -23.67 17.68 -14.48
N ALA A 547 -23.21 17.95 -15.70
CA ALA A 547 -21.80 17.91 -16.06
C ALA A 547 -21.37 19.27 -16.63
N ARG A 548 -20.12 19.65 -16.39
CA ARG A 548 -19.55 20.92 -16.87
C ARG A 548 -18.22 20.73 -17.60
N ALA A 549 -17.98 19.51 -18.10
CA ALA A 549 -16.81 19.20 -18.91
C ALA A 549 -16.82 19.98 -20.23
N THR A 550 -15.62 20.20 -20.80
CA THR A 550 -15.46 20.84 -22.11
C THR A 550 -15.97 19.93 -23.24
N PRO A 551 -16.40 20.49 -24.39
CA PRO A 551 -16.86 19.70 -25.54
C PRO A 551 -15.83 18.67 -26.05
N GLU A 552 -14.54 18.98 -25.93
CA GLU A 552 -13.44 18.09 -26.34
C GLU A 552 -13.36 16.81 -25.50
N VAL A 553 -13.62 16.91 -24.18
CA VAL A 553 -13.67 15.74 -23.30
C VAL A 553 -14.89 14.89 -23.65
N TRP A 554 -16.04 15.50 -23.92
CA TRP A 554 -17.25 14.80 -24.36
C TRP A 554 -17.07 14.09 -25.70
N LYS A 555 -16.35 14.70 -26.65
CA LYS A 555 -16.00 14.07 -27.93
C LYS A 555 -15.21 12.78 -27.73
N LYS A 556 -14.31 12.71 -26.74
CA LYS A 556 -13.54 11.50 -26.40
C LYS A 556 -14.37 10.45 -25.67
N VAL A 557 -15.30 10.87 -24.81
CA VAL A 557 -16.23 9.94 -24.17
C VAL A 557 -17.14 9.28 -25.22
N LEU A 558 -17.57 10.04 -26.22
CA LEU A 558 -18.48 9.58 -27.27
C LEU A 558 -17.79 8.87 -28.44
N GLY A 559 -16.57 9.29 -28.78
CA GLY A 559 -15.77 8.77 -29.88
C GLY A 559 -14.70 7.81 -29.40
N GLY A 560 -14.81 6.54 -29.80
CA GLY A 560 -13.75 5.55 -29.64
C GLY A 560 -12.82 5.52 -30.87
N PRO A 561 -11.53 5.20 -30.72
CA PRO A 561 -10.70 4.84 -31.86
C PRO A 561 -11.34 3.65 -32.61
N GLN A 562 -11.24 3.60 -33.94
CA GLN A 562 -11.84 2.51 -34.73
C GLN A 562 -11.23 1.17 -34.28
N LEU A 563 -12.04 0.36 -33.59
CA LEU A 563 -11.69 -1.02 -33.25
C LEU A 563 -12.05 -1.89 -34.47
N GLU A 564 -11.06 -2.35 -35.23
CA GLU A 564 -11.31 -3.31 -36.31
C GLU A 564 -11.87 -4.62 -35.74
N GLU A 565 -12.85 -5.21 -36.44
CA GLU A 565 -13.42 -6.53 -36.15
C GLU A 565 -12.37 -7.62 -36.41
N GLY A 566 -11.46 -7.81 -35.46
CA GLY A 566 -10.42 -8.83 -35.50
C GLY A 566 -9.77 -8.91 -34.13
N GLY A 567 -10.06 -9.98 -33.40
CA GLY A 567 -9.93 -10.04 -31.95
C GLY A 567 -8.56 -9.65 -31.41
N GLN A 568 -8.57 -8.81 -30.36
CA GLN A 568 -7.57 -8.79 -29.30
C GLN A 568 -8.12 -8.07 -28.05
N ASN A 569 -8.08 -8.79 -26.92
CA ASN A 569 -7.89 -8.32 -25.55
C ASN A 569 -8.88 -7.30 -24.96
N GLY A 570 -10.03 -7.72 -24.44
CA GLY A 570 -10.70 -7.13 -23.25
C GLY A 570 -10.93 -5.61 -23.16
N MET A 571 -10.66 -4.86 -24.23
CA MET A 571 -10.53 -3.42 -24.24
C MET A 571 -11.89 -2.80 -24.51
N VAL A 572 -12.32 -1.92 -23.62
CA VAL A 572 -13.66 -1.36 -23.62
C VAL A 572 -13.58 0.13 -23.96
N PRO A 573 -14.48 0.68 -24.80
CA PRO A 573 -14.48 2.10 -25.10
C PRO A 573 -14.77 2.94 -23.85
N LEU A 574 -14.36 4.21 -23.87
CA LEU A 574 -14.40 5.08 -22.69
C LEU A 574 -15.82 5.23 -22.12
N PHE A 575 -16.84 5.33 -22.98
CA PHE A 575 -18.24 5.38 -22.53
C PHE A 575 -18.64 4.16 -21.70
N GLU A 576 -18.36 2.95 -22.19
CA GLU A 576 -18.67 1.70 -21.50
C GLU A 576 -17.85 1.54 -20.22
N LEU A 577 -16.60 2.00 -20.20
CA LEU A 577 -15.73 2.00 -19.02
C LEU A 577 -16.29 2.90 -17.91
N ILE A 578 -16.80 4.07 -18.29
CA ILE A 578 -17.50 5.00 -17.39
C ILE A 578 -18.81 4.36 -16.91
N CYS A 579 -19.60 3.74 -17.80
CA CYS A 579 -20.84 3.06 -17.42
C CYS A 579 -20.59 1.92 -16.41
N ALA A 580 -19.53 1.13 -16.61
CA ALA A 580 -19.13 0.09 -15.67
C ALA A 580 -18.78 0.66 -14.30
N SER A 581 -18.11 1.82 -14.28
CA SER A 581 -17.75 2.52 -13.04
C SER A 581 -18.98 3.08 -12.31
N PHE A 582 -19.95 3.62 -13.05
CA PHE A 582 -21.24 4.01 -12.48
C PHE A 582 -21.97 2.82 -11.85
N LEU A 583 -22.06 1.68 -12.54
CA LEU A 583 -22.69 0.47 -12.00
C LEU A 583 -22.01 0.01 -10.70
N ARG A 584 -20.69 0.15 -10.59
CA ARG A 584 -19.91 -0.26 -9.41
C ARG A 584 -20.04 0.70 -8.21
N PHE A 585 -20.07 2.02 -8.44
CA PHE A 585 -19.95 3.01 -7.37
C PHE A 585 -21.21 3.86 -7.13
N LYS A 586 -21.99 4.16 -8.18
CA LYS A 586 -23.19 5.01 -8.14
C LYS A 586 -24.24 4.56 -9.17
N PRO A 587 -24.83 3.36 -9.03
CA PRO A 587 -25.71 2.77 -10.04
C PRO A 587 -26.91 3.66 -10.39
N LYS A 588 -27.53 4.31 -9.38
CA LYS A 588 -28.68 5.22 -9.57
C LYS A 588 -28.40 6.43 -10.48
N TRP A 589 -27.14 6.79 -10.68
CA TRP A 589 -26.77 7.94 -11.54
C TRP A 589 -26.62 7.55 -13.01
N LEU A 590 -26.55 6.24 -13.32
CA LEU A 590 -26.30 5.77 -14.68
C LEU A 590 -27.38 6.20 -15.68
N PRO A 591 -28.70 6.03 -15.43
CA PRO A 591 -29.72 6.46 -16.38
C PRO A 591 -29.68 7.97 -16.66
N SER A 592 -29.47 8.79 -15.62
CA SER A 592 -29.31 10.24 -15.76
C SER A 592 -28.05 10.62 -16.53
N PHE A 593 -26.94 9.90 -16.33
CA PHE A 593 -25.72 10.09 -17.10
C PHE A 593 -25.92 9.75 -18.59
N VAL A 594 -26.60 8.65 -18.89
CA VAL A 594 -26.92 8.25 -20.26
C VAL A 594 -27.84 9.28 -20.93
N GLU A 595 -28.86 9.77 -20.24
CA GLU A 595 -29.74 10.83 -20.74
C GLU A 595 -28.98 12.14 -20.99
N LEU A 596 -28.12 12.55 -20.06
CA LEU A 596 -27.26 13.73 -20.20
C LEU A 596 -26.32 13.58 -21.41
N THR A 597 -25.70 12.41 -21.56
CA THR A 597 -24.81 12.12 -22.70
C THR A 597 -25.57 12.17 -24.04
N GLN A 598 -26.83 11.71 -24.08
CA GLN A 598 -27.70 11.81 -25.25
C GLN A 598 -28.08 13.27 -25.60
N GLN A 599 -28.29 14.11 -24.59
CA GLN A 599 -28.56 15.54 -24.79
C GLN A 599 -27.35 16.26 -25.41
N TYR A 600 -26.13 15.98 -24.93
CA TYR A 600 -24.90 16.54 -25.51
C TYR A 600 -24.69 16.12 -26.97
N VAL A 601 -24.98 14.85 -27.32
CA VAL A 601 -24.96 14.40 -28.72
C VAL A 601 -25.95 15.21 -29.57
N SER A 602 -27.14 15.48 -29.03
CA SER A 602 -28.21 16.19 -29.74
C SER A 602 -27.92 17.70 -29.91
N MET A 603 -27.24 18.31 -28.94
CA MET A 603 -26.92 19.75 -28.94
C MET A 603 -25.67 20.11 -29.73
N SER A 604 -24.63 19.26 -29.70
CA SER A 604 -23.32 19.60 -30.25
C SER A 604 -23.05 19.02 -31.64
N TRP A 605 -23.75 17.95 -32.06
CA TRP A 605 -23.45 17.20 -33.30
C TRP A 605 -24.64 17.10 -34.26
N ALA A 606 -25.11 18.25 -34.78
CA ALA A 606 -26.11 18.29 -35.86
C ALA A 606 -25.51 18.00 -37.26
N TYR A 607 -24.19 18.00 -37.43
CA TYR A 607 -23.52 17.84 -38.71
C TYR A 607 -22.26 16.96 -38.58
N SER A 608 -22.25 15.83 -39.29
CA SER A 608 -21.07 15.01 -39.65
C SER A 608 -20.31 14.24 -38.56
N SER A 609 -20.67 12.98 -38.34
CA SER A 609 -19.82 11.82 -38.67
C SER A 609 -20.51 10.53 -38.18
N LYS A 610 -20.99 9.72 -39.13
CA LYS A 610 -21.40 8.32 -38.91
C LYS A 610 -20.19 7.39 -39.13
N GLU A 611 -18.97 7.82 -38.85
CA GLU A 611 -17.77 7.01 -39.08
C GLU A 611 -17.42 6.24 -37.80
N GLY A 612 -17.98 5.04 -37.72
CA GLY A 612 -17.69 4.05 -36.70
C GLY A 612 -18.88 3.12 -36.45
N PRO A 613 -18.66 1.81 -36.20
CA PRO A 613 -19.74 0.88 -35.85
C PRO A 613 -20.42 1.26 -34.51
N GLU A 614 -19.69 1.88 -33.58
CA GLU A 614 -20.19 2.27 -32.26
C GLU A 614 -21.14 3.49 -32.27
N GLY A 615 -20.96 4.43 -33.19
CA GLY A 615 -21.84 5.60 -33.36
C GLY A 615 -23.21 5.26 -33.94
N ARG A 616 -23.39 4.04 -34.48
CA ARG A 616 -24.67 3.55 -35.00
C ARG A 616 -25.54 2.92 -33.92
N VAL A 617 -24.95 2.43 -32.83
CA VAL A 617 -25.67 1.81 -31.73
C VAL A 617 -26.14 2.88 -30.74
N PRO A 618 -27.42 2.90 -30.34
CA PRO A 618 -27.90 3.86 -29.35
C PRO A 618 -27.17 3.72 -28.01
N LEU A 619 -26.86 4.85 -27.35
CA LEU A 619 -26.12 4.88 -26.09
C LEU A 619 -26.75 4.02 -24.98
N TYR A 620 -28.08 3.97 -24.90
CA TYR A 620 -28.76 3.11 -23.92
C TYR A 620 -28.50 1.62 -24.18
N LYS A 621 -28.39 1.18 -25.45
CA LYS A 621 -28.05 -0.22 -25.78
C LYS A 621 -26.59 -0.53 -25.45
N ARG A 622 -25.68 0.42 -25.64
CA ARG A 622 -24.28 0.30 -25.22
C ARG A 622 -24.18 0.11 -23.70
N ALA A 623 -24.92 0.92 -22.93
CA ALA A 623 -25.00 0.78 -21.47
C ALA A 623 -25.62 -0.56 -21.03
N LEU A 624 -26.68 -1.02 -21.69
CA LEU A 624 -27.25 -2.36 -21.45
C LEU A 624 -26.25 -3.49 -21.75
N GLY A 625 -25.42 -3.33 -22.79
CA GLY A 625 -24.34 -4.27 -23.10
C GLY A 625 -23.30 -4.39 -21.97
N VAL A 626 -23.08 -3.33 -21.19
CA VAL A 626 -22.22 -3.38 -20.00
C VAL A 626 -22.91 -4.14 -18.85
N LEU A 627 -24.21 -3.91 -18.66
CA LEU A 627 -25.01 -4.63 -17.65
C LEU A 627 -25.04 -6.14 -17.93
N ALA A 628 -25.22 -6.54 -19.19
CA ALA A 628 -25.29 -7.94 -19.62
C ALA A 628 -23.97 -8.72 -19.45
N ARG A 629 -22.82 -8.03 -19.37
CA ARG A 629 -21.51 -8.67 -19.12
C ARG A 629 -21.30 -9.04 -17.64
N LYS A 630 -22.22 -8.68 -16.75
CA LYS A 630 -22.13 -8.99 -15.32
C LYS A 630 -22.55 -10.44 -15.07
N ASN A 631 -21.65 -11.25 -14.51
CA ASN A 631 -21.84 -12.70 -14.32
C ASN A 631 -22.98 -13.12 -13.36
N LYS A 632 -23.69 -12.18 -12.72
CA LYS A 632 -24.81 -12.46 -11.81
C LYS A 632 -25.96 -11.49 -12.08
N HIS A 633 -27.05 -12.00 -12.64
CA HIS A 633 -28.32 -11.29 -12.73
C HIS A 633 -29.00 -11.24 -11.36
N SER A 634 -29.38 -10.04 -10.92
CA SER A 634 -30.11 -9.77 -9.69
C SER A 634 -31.36 -8.95 -9.98
N GLU A 635 -32.36 -8.94 -9.09
CA GLU A 635 -33.55 -8.10 -9.24
C GLU A 635 -33.21 -6.60 -9.40
N GLY A 636 -32.09 -6.15 -8.85
CA GLY A 636 -31.58 -4.79 -9.05
C GLY A 636 -31.04 -4.52 -10.45
N ASP A 637 -30.70 -5.56 -11.22
CA ASP A 637 -30.31 -5.44 -12.63
C ASP A 637 -31.54 -5.29 -13.53
N ASP A 638 -32.66 -5.95 -13.21
CA ASP A 638 -33.93 -5.76 -13.93
C ASP A 638 -34.46 -4.32 -13.78
N GLU A 639 -34.37 -3.75 -12.57
CA GLU A 639 -34.75 -2.36 -12.32
C GLU A 639 -33.82 -1.36 -13.03
N MET A 640 -32.52 -1.68 -13.13
CA MET A 640 -31.56 -0.87 -13.89
C MET A 640 -31.82 -0.93 -15.40
N GLU A 641 -32.11 -2.12 -15.94
CA GLU A 641 -32.47 -2.31 -17.34
C GLU A 641 -33.72 -1.51 -17.69
N LEU A 642 -34.74 -1.55 -16.81
CA LEU A 642 -35.95 -0.74 -16.96
C LEU A 642 -35.65 0.76 -17.05
N GLU A 643 -34.91 1.31 -16.10
CA GLU A 643 -34.62 2.75 -16.08
C GLU A 643 -33.76 3.18 -17.27
N LEU A 644 -32.82 2.33 -17.75
CA LEU A 644 -32.04 2.56 -18.97
C LEU A 644 -32.89 2.53 -20.25
N LEU A 645 -33.87 1.63 -20.34
CA LEU A 645 -34.79 1.57 -21.47
C LEU A 645 -35.71 2.81 -21.50
N LEU A 646 -36.25 3.19 -20.34
CA LEU A 646 -37.14 4.35 -20.19
C LEU A 646 -36.43 5.69 -20.42
N CYS A 647 -35.16 5.82 -20.04
CA CYS A 647 -34.40 7.06 -20.26
C CYS A 647 -34.15 7.35 -21.74
N SER A 648 -34.17 6.32 -22.61
CA SER A 648 -33.92 6.48 -24.05
C SER A 648 -35.03 7.25 -24.79
N LYS A 649 -36.26 7.26 -24.24
CA LYS A 649 -37.47 7.82 -24.87
C LYS A 649 -37.79 7.29 -26.28
N ARG A 650 -37.13 6.23 -26.73
CA ARG A 650 -37.34 5.65 -28.06
C ARG A 650 -38.51 4.65 -28.02
N PRO A 651 -39.42 4.65 -29.02
CA PRO A 651 -40.62 3.80 -29.00
C PRO A 651 -40.33 2.32 -28.70
N LYS A 652 -39.37 1.71 -29.40
CA LYS A 652 -39.01 0.30 -29.22
C LYS A 652 -38.47 -0.02 -27.81
N ALA A 653 -37.72 0.89 -27.20
CA ALA A 653 -37.17 0.69 -25.86
C ALA A 653 -38.24 0.86 -24.79
N VAL A 654 -39.14 1.83 -24.97
CA VAL A 654 -40.28 2.05 -24.07
C VAL A 654 -41.21 0.83 -24.07
N LEU A 655 -41.50 0.26 -25.24
CA LEU A 655 -42.31 -0.97 -25.34
C LEU A 655 -41.61 -2.16 -24.72
N GLN A 656 -40.30 -2.30 -24.92
CA GLN A 656 -39.52 -3.34 -24.25
C GLN A 656 -39.58 -3.20 -22.71
N ALA A 657 -39.48 -1.96 -22.19
CA ALA A 657 -39.63 -1.72 -20.75
C ALA A 657 -41.05 -2.03 -20.25
N LEU A 658 -42.08 -1.71 -21.04
CA LEU A 658 -43.47 -2.00 -20.72
C LEU A 658 -43.71 -3.51 -20.62
N HIS A 659 -43.23 -4.29 -21.61
CA HIS A 659 -43.33 -5.76 -21.59
C HIS A 659 -42.59 -6.36 -20.39
N LEU A 660 -41.42 -5.83 -20.03
CA LEU A 660 -40.68 -6.31 -18.87
C LEU A 660 -41.44 -6.01 -17.55
N LEU A 661 -42.04 -4.82 -17.42
CA LEU A 661 -42.87 -4.48 -16.25
C LEU A 661 -44.12 -5.37 -16.13
N ILE A 662 -44.74 -5.72 -17.27
CA ILE A 662 -45.87 -6.66 -17.34
C ILE A 662 -45.43 -8.05 -16.89
N HIS A 663 -44.32 -8.56 -17.42
CA HIS A 663 -43.75 -9.86 -17.03
C HIS A 663 -43.42 -9.92 -15.53
N LEU A 664 -42.93 -8.82 -14.95
CA LEU A 664 -42.66 -8.68 -13.51
C LEU A 664 -43.92 -8.38 -12.67
N LYS A 665 -45.10 -8.30 -13.28
CA LYS A 665 -46.40 -7.99 -12.63
C LYS A 665 -46.42 -6.69 -11.82
N ARG A 666 -45.63 -5.68 -12.21
CA ARG A 666 -45.56 -4.37 -11.51
C ARG A 666 -46.59 -3.38 -12.06
N TRP A 667 -47.87 -3.69 -11.94
CA TRP A 667 -48.97 -2.98 -12.62
C TRP A 667 -49.07 -1.48 -12.36
N GLN A 668 -48.81 -1.03 -11.13
CA GLN A 668 -48.79 0.40 -10.81
C GLN A 668 -47.77 1.16 -11.70
N ARG A 669 -46.57 0.59 -11.87
CA ARG A 669 -45.49 1.18 -12.67
C ARG A 669 -45.78 1.09 -14.16
N VAL A 670 -46.42 0.01 -14.61
CA VAL A 670 -46.93 -0.15 -16.00
C VAL A 670 -47.84 1.04 -16.36
N VAL A 671 -48.81 1.36 -15.50
CA VAL A 671 -49.77 2.45 -15.73
C VAL A 671 -49.07 3.82 -15.74
N GLU A 672 -48.15 4.05 -14.80
CA GLU A 672 -47.35 5.30 -14.75
C GLU A 672 -46.52 5.50 -16.03
N VAL A 673 -45.87 4.44 -16.53
CA VAL A 673 -45.11 4.47 -17.79
C VAL A 673 -46.06 4.70 -18.98
N ALA A 674 -47.18 4.00 -19.03
CA ALA A 674 -48.18 4.17 -20.09
C ALA A 674 -48.70 5.62 -20.18
N GLU A 675 -49.04 6.24 -19.05
CA GLU A 675 -49.48 7.64 -18.99
C GLU A 675 -48.38 8.64 -19.39
N LYS A 676 -47.14 8.37 -18.98
CA LYS A 676 -46.01 9.26 -19.26
C LYS A 676 -45.63 9.23 -20.74
N PHE A 677 -45.56 8.04 -21.34
CA PHE A 677 -45.01 7.85 -22.70
C PHE A 677 -46.06 7.84 -23.81
N SER A 678 -47.35 7.64 -23.50
CA SER A 678 -48.47 7.82 -24.46
C SER A 678 -48.50 9.22 -25.07
N LYS A 679 -48.01 10.23 -24.34
CA LYS A 679 -47.96 11.62 -24.79
C LYS A 679 -46.86 11.91 -25.82
N LEU A 680 -45.90 11.00 -26.02
CA LEU A 680 -44.76 11.24 -26.91
C LEU A 680 -45.10 11.06 -28.40
N SER A 681 -45.93 10.08 -28.73
CA SER A 681 -46.30 9.77 -30.12
C SER A 681 -47.62 9.00 -30.19
N PRO A 682 -48.54 9.34 -31.13
CA PRO A 682 -49.82 8.65 -31.27
C PRO A 682 -49.66 7.16 -31.64
N LEU A 683 -48.64 6.81 -32.43
CA LEU A 683 -48.34 5.41 -32.79
C LEU A 683 -47.89 4.60 -31.57
N LEU A 684 -47.01 5.18 -30.76
CA LEU A 684 -46.57 4.57 -29.51
C LEU A 684 -47.75 4.42 -28.54
N ASN A 685 -48.63 5.42 -28.43
CA ASN A 685 -49.84 5.32 -27.61
C ASN A 685 -50.73 4.15 -28.05
N LYS A 686 -50.90 3.94 -29.36
CA LYS A 686 -51.67 2.81 -29.90
C LYS A 686 -51.06 1.47 -29.49
N GLU A 687 -49.75 1.29 -29.64
CA GLU A 687 -49.07 0.05 -29.23
C GLU A 687 -49.10 -0.17 -27.71
N ILE A 688 -48.90 0.87 -26.90
CA ILE A 688 -49.04 0.80 -25.44
C ILE A 688 -50.47 0.37 -25.06
N PHE A 689 -51.49 1.06 -25.59
CA PHE A 689 -52.88 0.80 -25.23
C PHE A 689 -53.36 -0.59 -25.67
N THR A 690 -53.01 -1.02 -26.89
CA THR A 690 -53.34 -2.37 -27.38
C THR A 690 -52.71 -3.48 -26.54
N THR A 691 -51.45 -3.30 -26.14
CA THR A 691 -50.75 -4.23 -25.23
C THR A 691 -51.47 -4.33 -23.88
N LEU A 692 -51.86 -3.20 -23.28
CA LEU A 692 -52.56 -3.19 -21.99
C LEU A 692 -53.98 -3.74 -22.09
N LEU A 693 -54.66 -3.53 -23.21
CA LEU A 693 -55.99 -4.09 -23.46
C LEU A 693 -55.93 -5.62 -23.60
N ALA A 694 -54.88 -6.15 -24.23
CA ALA A 694 -54.64 -7.60 -24.31
C ALA A 694 -54.39 -8.21 -22.92
N GLU A 695 -53.57 -7.58 -22.09
CA GLU A 695 -53.33 -8.00 -20.70
C GLU A 695 -54.59 -7.91 -19.83
N PHE A 696 -55.39 -6.86 -20.00
CA PHE A 696 -56.67 -6.69 -19.31
C PHE A 696 -57.68 -7.79 -19.69
N ALA A 697 -57.66 -8.27 -20.94
CA ALA A 697 -58.51 -9.37 -21.38
C ALA A 697 -58.09 -10.72 -20.76
N GLN A 698 -56.81 -10.87 -20.42
CA GLN A 698 -56.24 -12.11 -19.87
C GLN A 698 -56.19 -12.15 -18.34
N HIS A 699 -56.02 -10.99 -17.69
CA HIS A 699 -55.75 -10.87 -16.26
C HIS A 699 -56.55 -9.75 -15.60
N ARG A 700 -56.98 -9.97 -14.35
CA ARG A 700 -57.81 -9.04 -13.56
C ARG A 700 -57.02 -8.09 -12.66
N GLU A 701 -55.70 -8.20 -12.68
CA GLU A 701 -54.78 -7.39 -11.86
C GLU A 701 -54.78 -5.90 -12.28
N LEU A 702 -55.32 -5.57 -13.47
CA LEU A 702 -55.47 -4.21 -13.99
C LEU A 702 -56.79 -3.52 -13.58
N ASP A 703 -57.76 -4.23 -13.01
CA ASP A 703 -59.08 -3.69 -12.60
C ASP A 703 -58.99 -2.44 -11.68
N PRO A 704 -58.05 -2.34 -10.72
CA PRO A 704 -57.91 -1.15 -9.88
C PRO A 704 -57.44 0.12 -10.61
N TYR A 705 -56.95 -0.01 -11.85
CA TYR A 705 -56.31 1.07 -12.60
C TYR A 705 -57.11 1.53 -13.83
N LEU A 706 -58.34 1.02 -14.02
CA LEU A 706 -59.13 1.27 -15.23
C LEU A 706 -59.42 2.75 -15.48
N ASP A 707 -59.64 3.54 -14.42
CA ASP A 707 -59.87 5.00 -14.51
C ASP A 707 -58.68 5.75 -15.13
N ARG A 708 -57.46 5.19 -15.00
CA ARG A 708 -56.21 5.73 -15.56
C ARG A 708 -55.91 5.20 -16.97
N LEU A 709 -56.36 3.98 -17.28
CA LEU A 709 -56.12 3.31 -18.56
C LEU A 709 -57.07 3.79 -19.67
N TRP A 710 -58.36 3.93 -19.38
CA TRP A 710 -59.36 4.33 -20.38
C TRP A 710 -59.14 5.72 -21.01
N PRO A 711 -58.61 6.72 -20.28
CA PRO A 711 -58.17 7.97 -20.89
C PRO A 711 -57.10 7.83 -21.97
N LEU A 712 -56.30 6.76 -21.94
CA LEU A 712 -55.20 6.53 -22.91
C LEU A 712 -55.69 6.00 -24.26
N CYS A 713 -56.95 5.58 -24.38
CA CYS A 713 -57.52 5.01 -25.60
C CYS A 713 -57.28 5.92 -26.82
N PRO A 714 -56.51 5.47 -27.85
CA PRO A 714 -56.29 6.21 -29.09
C PRO A 714 -57.58 6.67 -29.74
N ALA A 715 -57.55 7.81 -30.43
CA ALA A 715 -58.71 8.36 -31.13
C ALA A 715 -59.14 7.50 -32.34
N GLU A 716 -58.21 6.76 -32.93
CA GLU A 716 -58.40 5.93 -34.12
C GLU A 716 -59.12 4.59 -33.86
N LEU A 717 -59.20 4.12 -32.61
CA LEU A 717 -59.80 2.82 -32.29
C LEU A 717 -61.32 2.95 -32.11
N THR A 718 -62.07 2.20 -32.93
CA THR A 718 -63.53 2.12 -32.82
C THR A 718 -63.96 1.12 -31.74
N ALA A 719 -65.23 1.19 -31.34
CA ALA A 719 -65.81 0.20 -30.43
C ALA A 719 -65.70 -1.25 -30.98
N SER A 720 -65.77 -1.43 -32.30
CA SER A 720 -65.61 -2.72 -32.97
C SER A 720 -64.17 -3.25 -32.85
N ASP A 721 -63.16 -2.38 -33.02
CA ASP A 721 -61.75 -2.76 -32.93
C ASP A 721 -61.39 -3.20 -31.50
N ILE A 722 -61.89 -2.48 -30.50
CA ILE A 722 -61.69 -2.79 -29.08
C ILE A 722 -62.29 -4.15 -28.74
N LEU A 723 -63.54 -4.41 -29.16
CA LEU A 723 -64.21 -5.70 -28.91
C LEU A 723 -63.48 -6.85 -29.64
N THR A 724 -63.03 -6.63 -30.86
CA THR A 724 -62.31 -7.65 -31.64
C THR A 724 -60.99 -8.03 -30.96
N MET A 725 -60.22 -7.04 -30.48
CA MET A 725 -58.97 -7.32 -29.76
C MET A 725 -59.22 -8.05 -28.44
N VAL A 726 -60.23 -7.64 -27.66
CA VAL A 726 -60.59 -8.34 -26.43
C VAL A 726 -60.94 -9.80 -26.73
N LEU A 727 -61.78 -10.07 -27.74
CA LEU A 727 -62.17 -11.43 -28.12
C LEU A 727 -60.98 -12.29 -28.53
N GLN A 728 -59.97 -11.73 -29.18
CA GLN A 728 -58.75 -12.44 -29.59
C GLN A 728 -57.85 -12.85 -28.42
N HIS A 729 -57.92 -12.13 -27.30
CA HIS A 729 -57.05 -12.34 -26.14
C HIS A 729 -57.78 -12.96 -24.93
N LEU A 730 -59.05 -13.34 -25.06
CA LEU A 730 -59.75 -14.07 -24.00
C LEU A 730 -59.13 -15.47 -23.82
N PRO A 731 -58.95 -15.95 -22.58
CA PRO A 731 -58.48 -17.31 -22.33
C PRO A 731 -59.45 -18.33 -22.93
N CYS A 732 -58.93 -19.25 -23.73
CA CYS A 732 -59.72 -20.31 -24.37
C CYS A 732 -60.17 -21.31 -23.31
N SER A 733 -61.44 -21.26 -22.89
CA SER A 733 -62.02 -22.27 -21.99
C SER A 733 -62.07 -23.62 -22.71
N GLN A 734 -61.26 -24.59 -22.29
CA GLN A 734 -61.35 -25.97 -22.79
C GLN A 734 -62.42 -26.80 -22.08
N GLU A 735 -63.13 -26.24 -21.10
CA GLU A 735 -64.25 -26.92 -20.43
C GLU A 735 -65.59 -26.21 -20.73
N ASP A 736 -66.63 -27.04 -20.84
CA ASP A 736 -68.01 -26.59 -21.05
C ASP A 736 -68.40 -25.55 -20.00
N PRO A 737 -68.97 -24.38 -20.41
CA PRO A 737 -69.27 -23.31 -19.48
C PRO A 737 -70.38 -23.73 -18.53
N VAL A 738 -70.02 -24.00 -17.26
CA VAL A 738 -71.00 -24.15 -16.20
C VAL A 738 -71.62 -22.77 -15.94
N PRO A 739 -72.97 -22.60 -15.98
CA PRO A 739 -73.62 -21.28 -15.95
C PRO A 739 -73.37 -20.42 -14.70
N PHE A 740 -72.68 -20.95 -13.68
CA PHE A 740 -72.40 -20.29 -12.41
C PHE A 740 -71.03 -20.71 -11.83
N SER A 741 -69.97 -20.70 -12.64
CA SER A 741 -68.61 -20.87 -12.09
C SER A 741 -68.28 -19.74 -11.11
N SER A 742 -67.94 -20.12 -9.88
CA SER A 742 -67.58 -19.22 -8.78
C SER A 742 -66.16 -18.64 -8.90
N GLU A 743 -65.45 -18.90 -10.00
CA GLU A 743 -64.15 -18.28 -10.23
C GLU A 743 -64.36 -16.83 -10.72
N GLY A 744 -64.19 -15.88 -9.80
CA GLY A 744 -64.38 -14.43 -9.99
C GLY A 744 -63.43 -13.75 -10.99
N ASN A 745 -62.89 -14.47 -11.97
CA ASN A 745 -61.89 -13.99 -12.93
C ASN A 745 -62.44 -13.71 -14.35
N GLN A 746 -63.76 -13.80 -14.57
CA GLN A 746 -64.33 -13.60 -15.91
C GLN A 746 -64.53 -12.11 -16.27
N LEU A 747 -64.08 -11.73 -17.48
CA LEU A 747 -64.27 -10.39 -18.02
C LEU A 747 -65.76 -10.13 -18.32
N THR A 748 -66.35 -9.13 -17.67
CA THR A 748 -67.73 -8.72 -17.92
C THR A 748 -67.82 -7.48 -18.80
N VAL A 749 -68.88 -7.40 -19.61
CA VAL A 749 -69.19 -6.21 -20.44
C VAL A 749 -69.32 -4.94 -19.59
N GLY A 750 -69.71 -5.07 -18.31
CA GLY A 750 -69.81 -3.96 -17.36
C GLY A 750 -68.51 -3.18 -17.17
N LEU A 751 -67.35 -3.84 -17.24
CA LEU A 751 -66.04 -3.21 -17.08
C LEU A 751 -65.53 -2.55 -18.36
N LEU A 752 -65.98 -3.04 -19.53
CA LEU A 752 -65.72 -2.44 -20.83
C LEU A 752 -66.64 -1.26 -21.13
N LYS A 753 -67.80 -1.17 -20.46
CA LYS A 753 -68.82 -0.15 -20.70
C LYS A 753 -68.28 1.30 -20.69
N PRO A 754 -67.45 1.73 -19.72
CA PRO A 754 -66.90 3.10 -19.74
C PRO A 754 -65.99 3.36 -20.94
N LEU A 755 -65.19 2.38 -21.35
CA LEU A 755 -64.31 2.46 -22.51
C LEU A 755 -65.11 2.53 -23.82
N LEU A 756 -66.11 1.65 -23.97
CA LEU A 756 -66.98 1.59 -25.16
C LEU A 756 -67.83 2.84 -25.30
N GLN A 757 -68.39 3.36 -24.19
CA GLN A 757 -69.11 4.64 -24.20
C GLN A 757 -68.20 5.78 -24.66
N ARG A 758 -66.93 5.80 -24.24
CA ARG A 758 -65.96 6.81 -24.67
C ARG A 758 -65.61 6.68 -26.15
N ALA A 759 -65.49 5.46 -26.68
CA ALA A 759 -65.23 5.22 -28.10
C ALA A 759 -66.44 5.64 -28.98
N VAL A 760 -67.67 5.47 -28.48
CA VAL A 760 -68.92 5.81 -29.19
C VAL A 760 -69.29 7.30 -29.08
N GLN A 761 -68.98 7.97 -27.98
CA GLN A 761 -69.33 9.39 -27.74
C GLN A 761 -68.35 10.39 -28.37
N ARG A 762 -67.30 9.94 -29.08
CA ARG A 762 -66.35 10.84 -29.74
C ARG A 762 -66.93 11.40 -31.04
N PRO A 763 -66.84 12.71 -31.30
CA PRO A 763 -67.14 13.25 -32.62
C PRO A 763 -66.11 12.71 -33.63
N SER A 764 -66.59 12.26 -34.78
CA SER A 764 -65.76 11.84 -35.91
C SER A 764 -65.06 13.06 -36.55
N VAL A 765 -63.93 13.49 -35.99
CA VAL A 765 -63.11 14.58 -36.57
C VAL A 765 -62.24 14.05 -37.72
N GLN A 766 -62.82 13.29 -38.65
CA GLN A 766 -62.13 12.80 -39.85
C GLN A 766 -62.59 13.46 -41.15
N ASP A 767 -63.57 14.36 -41.15
CA ASP A 767 -64.13 14.91 -42.40
C ASP A 767 -63.76 16.38 -42.72
N GLU A 768 -63.01 17.11 -41.88
CA GLU A 768 -62.70 18.54 -42.15
C GLU A 768 -61.23 18.87 -42.42
N MET A 769 -60.26 17.99 -42.15
CA MET A 769 -58.83 18.30 -42.39
C MET A 769 -58.22 17.73 -43.68
N TYR A 770 -58.93 16.84 -44.39
CA TYR A 770 -58.44 16.23 -45.64
C TYR A 770 -59.02 16.87 -46.92
N SER A 771 -60.00 17.77 -46.80
CA SER A 771 -60.54 18.54 -47.93
C SER A 771 -59.58 19.64 -48.43
N ASP A 772 -58.71 20.17 -47.55
CA ASP A 772 -57.74 21.22 -47.92
C ASP A 772 -56.41 20.68 -48.49
N ALA A 773 -56.09 19.40 -48.31
CA ALA A 773 -54.82 18.82 -48.78
C ALA A 773 -54.86 18.34 -50.25
N LEU A 774 -56.03 18.38 -50.91
CA LEU A 774 -56.19 18.01 -52.33
C LEU A 774 -56.33 19.21 -53.29
N GLN A 775 -56.22 20.45 -52.80
CA GLN A 775 -56.05 21.61 -53.68
C GLN A 775 -54.56 21.91 -53.87
N SER A 776 -53.97 21.28 -54.88
CA SER A 776 -52.66 21.63 -55.41
C SER A 776 -52.64 23.08 -55.91
N PRO A 777 -51.69 23.96 -55.52
CA PRO A 777 -51.41 25.16 -56.29
C PRO A 777 -50.62 24.79 -57.55
N THR A 778 -51.20 25.04 -58.73
CA THR A 778 -50.73 24.64 -60.07
C THR A 778 -49.47 25.37 -60.58
N PHE A 779 -48.65 25.99 -59.72
CA PHE A 779 -47.45 26.70 -60.20
C PHE A 779 -46.23 26.49 -59.29
N PRO A 780 -45.06 26.16 -59.84
CA PRO A 780 -43.82 26.12 -59.07
C PRO A 780 -43.34 27.54 -58.74
N PRO A 781 -42.68 27.76 -57.58
CA PRO A 781 -42.11 29.05 -57.23
C PRO A 781 -40.88 29.40 -58.11
N PRO A 782 -40.65 30.69 -58.42
CA PRO A 782 -39.59 31.13 -59.32
C PRO A 782 -38.19 31.06 -58.69
N THR A 783 -37.19 30.79 -59.54
CA THR A 783 -35.77 30.65 -59.19
C THR A 783 -35.14 31.98 -58.73
N PRO A 784 -34.35 32.00 -57.64
CA PRO A 784 -33.67 33.23 -57.18
C PRO A 784 -32.50 33.62 -58.09
N PRO A 785 -32.12 34.92 -58.15
CA PRO A 785 -31.11 35.42 -59.08
C PRO A 785 -29.69 35.05 -58.63
N ARG A 786 -28.83 34.77 -59.61
CA ARG A 786 -27.38 34.65 -59.43
C ARG A 786 -26.77 36.04 -59.56
N GLU A 787 -26.17 36.56 -58.49
CA GLU A 787 -25.29 37.72 -58.56
C GLU A 787 -23.83 37.27 -58.73
N HIS A 788 -23.15 38.02 -59.62
CA HIS A 788 -21.75 37.89 -60.03
C HIS A 788 -20.80 38.56 -59.05
#